data_AF-B5IPX0-F1
#
_entry.id   AF-B5IPX0-F1
#
_cell.length_a   1.000
_cell.length_b   1.000
_cell.length_c   1.000
_cell.angle_alpha   90.00
_cell.angle_beta   90.00
_cell.angle_gamma   90.00
#
_symmetry.space_group_name_H-M   'P 1'
#
loop_
_entity.id
_entity.type
_entity.pdbx_description
1 polymer ?
#
loop_
_entity_poly.entity_id
_entity_poly.type
_entity_poly.pdbx_seq_one_letter_code
_entity_poly.pdbx_strand_id
1 'polypeptide(L)'
;MPFRLESGNVFRYLVGRGLCAEDDQLTATDQLVGKNANLLVEVETFSSQGKTKNRFIVKQAPLKADGSPKEDFGEEWQIYQLLCRQGPLPPRAILPEGIAYDAASSILIHRYLDPYEDLGDFYTDTRQFPLKIATSLGIALASLHASTFEQDAFRQQLTSDLATESIPADQQPDFRSSLEDLTPDIFTHVSQDALKFYRLYQRSRDLSEALRSLEADHRACCLIHNDLRFHNVLLHQDWRTWQAQVLPTSTLGLQLCDGQGVVRIIDWEQCLWGDPALDVGALVAEYLRIWLKSLMLSRDIDLAVALRLASVPLEQLQPSLYTFLQAYLAQFPKILAAFPDFTERVTRFAGLGLIGSIQDRIYYREPFGNIEIAMLQVARSLLCDPATSLATVFGHRTISPASFDPLVIRSEPDIPALSGPLHPSSQEPHEPTQTCPAEQTSPADEWTAHDSQETAVADLINNIRVEPLLIAHPHYAPLNLVDGAPIPMAGPVETLLDSLPAEQRETYVLHQLRNYLYDIYFSGDRARRWPDHAPARAMVNNTVAGLDVDFVDRIKAANSGSGFIDHGWTVTRVGGRGAQIEKDGLHLWIDPDVDLSLAMVLAGHARPEASVPPTLSEGANVGVHMPNACLAGERYIAIGNAGGPAADQPHALWFFHIDAEGALLLMKIFTSDLNRSAVPFRLSILTDPQAYHRYDAARLELGCRHYAHARTILETSYPQLRSHLNNPVPLFSKTLGLGIGLGESEGDGDDFGLRRCQIVARALLASTADAEQRLAAIQQHFKQNGLNWRQPHRTASSQLDDGFVLDNQPLQEATATP
;
A
#
# COMPACT_ATOMS: atom_id res chain seq x y z
N MET A 1 19.32 -7.17 -25.10
CA MET A 1 18.69 -6.98 -23.78
C MET A 1 17.51 -6.06 -24.00
N PRO A 2 16.35 -6.34 -23.38
CA PRO A 2 15.20 -5.43 -23.40
C PRO A 2 15.61 -4.05 -22.86
N PHE A 3 15.00 -3.00 -23.41
CA PHE A 3 15.27 -1.62 -22.99
C PHE A 3 14.74 -1.41 -21.56
N ARG A 4 15.49 -0.75 -20.67
CA ARG A 4 15.01 -0.34 -19.34
C ARG A 4 14.61 1.12 -19.39
N LEU A 5 13.34 1.42 -19.16
CA LEU A 5 12.80 2.78 -19.19
C LEU A 5 13.27 3.57 -17.97
N GLU A 6 13.84 4.75 -18.23
CA GLU A 6 14.32 5.69 -17.21
C GLU A 6 14.06 7.13 -17.67
N SER A 7 13.87 8.05 -16.72
CA SER A 7 13.64 9.47 -17.04
C SER A 7 14.77 10.05 -17.90
N GLY A 8 16.01 9.60 -17.71
CA GLY A 8 17.18 10.06 -18.46
C GLY A 8 17.31 9.52 -19.88
N ASN A 9 16.54 8.47 -20.26
CA ASN A 9 16.68 7.80 -21.55
C ASN A 9 15.42 7.83 -22.43
N VAL A 10 14.26 8.20 -21.86
CA VAL A 10 12.96 8.15 -22.53
C VAL A 10 12.87 9.00 -23.80
N PHE A 11 13.47 10.20 -23.82
CA PHE A 11 13.42 11.05 -25.02
C PHE A 11 14.17 10.41 -26.20
N ARG A 12 15.37 9.88 -25.96
CA ARG A 12 16.14 9.15 -26.98
C ARG A 12 15.36 7.93 -27.48
N TYR A 13 14.63 7.25 -26.59
CA TYR A 13 13.77 6.14 -26.95
C TYR A 13 12.63 6.57 -27.90
N LEU A 14 11.94 7.66 -27.60
CA LEU A 14 10.87 8.21 -28.46
C LEU A 14 11.40 8.64 -29.84
N VAL A 15 12.57 9.28 -29.90
CA VAL A 15 13.25 9.64 -31.15
C VAL A 15 13.61 8.40 -31.96
N GLY A 16 14.21 7.38 -31.32
CA GLY A 16 14.54 6.11 -31.97
C GLY A 16 13.34 5.34 -32.52
N ARG A 17 12.13 5.61 -31.99
CA ARG A 17 10.86 5.07 -32.46
C ARG A 17 10.18 5.92 -33.54
N GLY A 18 10.74 7.08 -33.89
CA GLY A 18 10.15 8.02 -34.85
C GLY A 18 8.89 8.72 -34.34
N LEU A 19 8.67 8.75 -33.02
CA LEU A 19 7.57 9.47 -32.39
C LEU A 19 7.91 10.93 -32.06
N CYS A 20 9.20 11.24 -31.96
CA CYS A 20 9.76 12.58 -31.86
C CYS A 20 10.88 12.76 -32.88
N ALA A 21 11.12 13.99 -33.32
CA ALA A 21 12.28 14.37 -34.12
C ALA A 21 13.50 14.65 -33.22
N GLU A 22 14.71 14.57 -33.78
CA GLU A 22 15.93 14.96 -33.07
C GLU A 22 15.94 16.45 -32.68
N ASP A 23 15.24 17.29 -33.44
CA ASP A 23 15.10 18.73 -33.20
C ASP A 23 14.00 19.09 -32.20
N ASP A 24 13.20 18.12 -31.74
CA ASP A 24 12.19 18.35 -30.71
C ASP A 24 12.87 18.59 -29.35
N GLN A 25 12.20 19.33 -28.47
CA GLN A 25 12.73 19.65 -27.15
C GLN A 25 11.94 18.94 -26.05
N LEU A 26 12.62 18.09 -25.27
CA LEU A 26 12.08 17.60 -24.00
C LEU A 26 12.00 18.75 -23.00
N THR A 27 10.80 19.08 -22.54
CA THR A 27 10.57 20.19 -21.58
C THR A 27 10.35 19.70 -20.16
N ALA A 28 9.69 18.56 -19.99
CA ALA A 28 9.45 17.94 -18.68
C ALA A 28 9.41 16.42 -18.77
N THR A 29 9.73 15.77 -17.66
CA THR A 29 9.55 14.33 -17.48
C THR A 29 9.17 14.08 -16.04
N ASP A 30 7.92 13.67 -15.83
CA ASP A 30 7.38 13.38 -14.51
C ASP A 30 7.10 11.89 -14.38
N GLN A 31 7.34 11.34 -13.19
CA GLN A 31 6.95 9.98 -12.88
C GLN A 31 5.51 9.99 -12.37
N LEU A 32 4.63 9.23 -13.03
CA LEU A 32 3.29 8.99 -12.52
C LEU A 32 3.33 7.83 -11.53
N VAL A 33 2.65 7.99 -10.40
CA VAL A 33 2.55 6.93 -9.38
C VAL A 33 1.74 5.76 -9.95
N GLY A 34 2.23 4.54 -9.79
CA GLY A 34 1.56 3.34 -10.29
C GLY A 34 2.39 2.08 -10.06
N LYS A 35 1.80 0.92 -10.38
CA LYS A 35 2.49 -0.38 -10.30
C LYS A 35 3.51 -0.60 -11.40
N ASN A 36 3.35 0.13 -12.51
CA ASN A 36 4.21 0.11 -13.68
C ASN A 36 5.13 1.35 -13.67
N ALA A 37 6.23 1.28 -14.41
CA ALA A 37 7.08 2.44 -14.66
C ALA A 37 6.38 3.37 -15.66
N ASN A 38 5.66 4.36 -15.14
CA ASN A 38 4.89 5.32 -15.92
C ASN A 38 5.60 6.68 -15.96
N LEU A 39 6.02 7.11 -17.15
CA LEU A 39 6.57 8.44 -17.37
C LEU A 39 5.59 9.31 -18.16
N LEU A 40 5.24 10.46 -17.61
CA LEU A 40 4.64 11.56 -18.36
C LEU A 40 5.77 12.38 -18.99
N VAL A 41 5.80 12.42 -20.32
CA VAL A 41 6.83 13.09 -21.11
C VAL A 41 6.21 14.26 -21.84
N GLU A 42 6.71 15.47 -21.60
CA GLU A 42 6.33 16.68 -22.34
C GLU A 42 7.40 17.03 -23.38
N VAL A 43 6.97 17.14 -24.63
CA VAL A 43 7.83 17.44 -25.79
C VAL A 43 7.27 18.64 -26.53
N GLU A 44 8.10 19.67 -26.71
CA GLU A 44 7.85 20.79 -27.61
C GLU A 44 8.34 20.45 -29.03
N THR A 45 7.40 20.46 -29.97
CA THR A 45 7.66 20.29 -31.40
C THR A 45 7.70 21.64 -32.10
N PHE A 46 8.63 21.80 -33.05
CA PHE A 46 8.82 23.02 -33.83
C PHE A 46 8.31 22.83 -35.26
N SER A 47 7.27 23.58 -35.64
CA SER A 47 6.75 23.56 -37.01
C SER A 47 6.72 24.96 -37.62
N SER A 48 6.52 25.05 -38.93
CA SER A 48 6.29 26.32 -39.63
C SER A 48 5.02 27.06 -39.15
N GLN A 49 4.14 26.39 -38.39
CA GLN A 49 2.92 26.96 -37.80
C GLN A 49 3.09 27.38 -36.33
N GLY A 50 4.28 27.20 -35.74
CA GLY A 50 4.58 27.56 -34.36
C GLY A 50 5.03 26.37 -33.51
N LYS A 51 5.15 26.62 -32.20
CA LYS A 51 5.45 25.60 -31.19
C LYS A 51 4.18 24.84 -30.80
N THR A 52 4.26 23.52 -30.73
CA THR A 52 3.17 22.69 -30.20
C THR A 52 3.70 21.77 -29.11
N LYS A 53 3.06 21.81 -27.94
CA LYS A 53 3.34 20.89 -26.83
C LYS A 53 2.59 19.59 -27.04
N ASN A 54 3.31 18.48 -26.95
CA ASN A 54 2.76 17.13 -26.97
C ASN A 54 3.10 16.44 -25.65
N ARG A 55 2.11 15.78 -25.05
CA ARG A 55 2.30 15.01 -23.82
C ARG A 55 2.01 13.53 -24.07
N PHE A 56 2.93 12.69 -23.62
CA PHE A 56 2.87 11.24 -23.78
C PHE A 56 2.95 10.55 -22.43
N ILE A 57 2.23 9.45 -22.26
CA ILE A 57 2.50 8.49 -21.19
C ILE A 57 3.31 7.35 -21.81
N VAL A 58 4.51 7.12 -21.29
CA VAL A 58 5.35 5.98 -21.64
C VAL A 58 5.33 5.01 -20.45
N LYS A 59 4.67 3.88 -20.63
CA LYS A 59 4.40 2.85 -19.62
C LYS A 59 5.29 1.64 -19.90
N GLN A 60 6.01 1.15 -18.89
CA GLN A 60 6.76 -0.10 -18.96
C GLN A 60 6.43 -0.99 -17.75
N ALA A 61 6.18 -2.27 -17.99
CA ALA A 61 5.99 -3.24 -16.91
C ALA A 61 7.28 -3.37 -16.07
N PRO A 62 7.19 -3.65 -14.77
CA PRO A 62 8.37 -3.88 -13.95
C PRO A 62 9.26 -4.98 -14.54
N LEU A 63 10.57 -4.79 -14.48
CA LEU A 63 11.52 -5.79 -14.98
C LEU A 63 11.87 -6.80 -13.87
N LYS A 64 12.03 -8.06 -14.25
CA LYS A 64 12.61 -9.12 -13.41
C LYS A 64 14.12 -8.92 -13.30
N ALA A 65 14.75 -9.66 -12.39
CA ALA A 65 16.20 -9.63 -12.18
C ALA A 65 17.03 -10.00 -13.43
N ASP A 66 16.47 -10.81 -14.35
CA ASP A 66 17.09 -11.15 -15.63
C ASP A 66 16.90 -10.08 -16.73
N GLY A 67 16.20 -8.99 -16.39
CA GLY A 67 15.86 -7.89 -17.28
C GLY A 67 14.59 -8.10 -18.11
N SER A 68 13.96 -9.27 -18.09
CA SER A 68 12.71 -9.50 -18.82
C SER A 68 11.53 -8.77 -18.15
N PRO A 69 10.53 -8.28 -18.91
CA PRO A 69 9.30 -7.75 -18.34
C PRO A 69 8.58 -8.79 -17.48
N LYS A 70 8.03 -8.35 -16.35
CA LYS A 70 7.21 -9.21 -15.49
C LYS A 70 5.90 -9.60 -16.17
N GLU A 71 5.31 -8.62 -16.86
CA GLU A 71 4.02 -8.68 -17.53
C GLU A 71 4.14 -8.08 -18.93
N ASP A 72 3.20 -8.42 -19.81
CA ASP A 72 3.17 -7.96 -21.18
C ASP A 72 1.94 -7.11 -21.48
N PHE A 73 2.11 -5.92 -22.06
CA PHE A 73 0.99 -5.07 -22.49
C PHE A 73 0.42 -5.45 -23.86
N GLY A 74 0.75 -6.64 -24.37
CA GLY A 74 0.23 -7.14 -25.64
C GLY A 74 -1.30 -7.21 -25.68
N GLU A 75 -1.92 -7.67 -24.58
CA GLU A 75 -3.38 -7.76 -24.44
C GLU A 75 -4.05 -6.38 -24.49
N GLU A 76 -3.54 -5.43 -23.69
CA GLU A 76 -3.99 -4.04 -23.71
C GLU A 76 -3.81 -3.40 -25.10
N TRP A 77 -2.68 -3.64 -25.76
CA TRP A 77 -2.43 -3.13 -27.11
C TRP A 77 -3.43 -3.67 -28.15
N GLN A 78 -3.79 -4.95 -28.05
CA GLN A 78 -4.77 -5.57 -28.95
C GLN A 78 -6.15 -4.93 -28.80
N ILE A 79 -6.57 -4.55 -27.60
CA ILE A 79 -7.80 -3.79 -27.38
C ILE A 79 -7.77 -2.50 -28.20
N TYR A 80 -6.71 -1.69 -28.08
CA TYR A 80 -6.59 -0.47 -28.88
C TYR A 80 -6.61 -0.74 -30.39
N GLN A 81 -5.92 -1.80 -30.85
CA GLN A 81 -5.88 -2.16 -32.27
C GLN A 81 -7.23 -2.59 -32.83
N LEU A 82 -7.93 -3.49 -32.15
CA LEU A 82 -9.17 -4.06 -32.65
C LEU A 82 -10.33 -3.03 -32.56
N LEU A 83 -10.27 -2.09 -31.61
CA LEU A 83 -11.16 -0.93 -31.57
C LEU A 83 -10.89 0.10 -32.69
N CYS A 84 -9.67 0.19 -33.21
CA CYS A 84 -9.37 1.06 -34.36
C CYS A 84 -9.79 0.46 -35.72
N ARG A 85 -9.95 -0.87 -35.81
CA ARG A 85 -10.16 -1.59 -37.07
C ARG A 85 -11.62 -1.82 -37.46
N GLN A 86 -12.57 -1.77 -36.51
CA GLN A 86 -13.98 -2.11 -36.75
C GLN A 86 -14.90 -0.92 -36.43
N GLY A 87 -15.91 -0.65 -37.28
CA GLY A 87 -17.00 0.28 -36.97
C GLY A 87 -17.90 -0.21 -35.82
N PRO A 88 -18.99 0.51 -35.49
CA PRO A 88 -19.20 1.08 -34.17
C PRO A 88 -19.27 0.03 -33.02
N LEU A 89 -18.11 -0.42 -32.55
CA LEU A 89 -17.89 -0.98 -31.20
C LEU A 89 -17.27 0.13 -30.34
N PRO A 90 -17.27 0.03 -28.99
CA PRO A 90 -17.46 1.17 -28.07
C PRO A 90 -16.62 2.38 -28.46
N PRO A 91 -17.22 3.56 -28.48
CA PRO A 91 -16.68 4.69 -29.21
C PRO A 91 -15.33 5.10 -28.64
N ARG A 92 -14.60 5.86 -29.46
CA ARG A 92 -13.59 6.83 -29.01
C ARG A 92 -14.05 7.75 -27.85
N ALA A 93 -15.34 7.74 -27.52
CA ALA A 93 -15.91 8.43 -26.36
C ALA A 93 -15.78 7.64 -25.04
N ILE A 94 -15.22 6.43 -25.00
CA ILE A 94 -14.96 5.68 -23.75
C ILE A 94 -13.48 5.29 -23.62
N LEU A 95 -12.78 5.01 -24.73
CA LEU A 95 -11.41 4.49 -24.69
C LEU A 95 -10.36 5.53 -25.09
N PRO A 96 -9.15 5.51 -24.50
CA PRO A 96 -8.03 6.34 -24.93
C PRO A 96 -7.41 5.83 -26.25
N GLU A 97 -6.60 6.67 -26.89
CA GLU A 97 -5.87 6.34 -28.11
C GLU A 97 -4.47 5.79 -27.76
N GLY A 98 -4.22 4.51 -28.09
CA GLY A 98 -2.88 3.92 -28.06
C GLY A 98 -2.06 4.37 -29.26
N ILE A 99 -0.82 4.82 -29.04
CA ILE A 99 0.06 5.36 -30.09
C ILE A 99 0.98 4.26 -30.64
N ALA A 100 1.68 3.55 -29.76
CA ALA A 100 2.67 2.55 -30.14
C ALA A 100 2.90 1.55 -29.01
N TYR A 101 3.34 0.35 -29.39
CA TYR A 101 3.71 -0.72 -28.46
C TYR A 101 4.98 -1.43 -28.93
N ASP A 102 5.89 -1.68 -27.99
CA ASP A 102 7.13 -2.42 -28.17
C ASP A 102 7.08 -3.76 -27.45
N ALA A 103 6.76 -4.82 -28.18
CA ALA A 103 6.68 -6.17 -27.62
C ALA A 103 8.01 -6.68 -27.02
N ALA A 104 9.16 -6.25 -27.56
CA ALA A 104 10.46 -6.74 -27.08
C ALA A 104 10.81 -6.22 -25.68
N SER A 105 10.32 -5.03 -25.31
CA SER A 105 10.60 -4.39 -24.02
C SER A 105 9.34 -4.21 -23.16
N SER A 106 8.17 -4.65 -23.63
CA SER A 106 6.85 -4.39 -23.04
C SER A 106 6.66 -2.90 -22.70
N ILE A 107 6.87 -2.04 -23.70
CA ILE A 107 6.68 -0.58 -23.57
C ILE A 107 5.45 -0.17 -24.36
N LEU A 108 4.49 0.45 -23.69
CA LEU A 108 3.26 0.99 -24.27
C LEU A 108 3.29 2.51 -24.20
N ILE A 109 2.85 3.16 -25.28
CA ILE A 109 2.87 4.63 -25.41
C ILE A 109 1.46 5.12 -25.71
N HIS A 110 0.98 6.06 -24.89
CA HIS A 110 -0.32 6.70 -25.03
C HIS A 110 -0.19 8.21 -25.18
N ARG A 111 -1.24 8.82 -25.74
CA ARG A 111 -1.42 10.26 -25.63
C ARG A 111 -1.92 10.60 -24.23
N TYR A 112 -1.31 11.60 -23.59
CA TYR A 112 -1.84 12.14 -22.34
C TYR A 112 -3.13 12.94 -22.63
N LEU A 113 -4.14 12.79 -21.77
CA LEU A 113 -5.46 13.36 -21.96
C LEU A 113 -5.65 14.63 -21.10
N ASP A 114 -5.15 15.76 -21.62
CA ASP A 114 -5.11 17.06 -20.94
C ASP A 114 -6.41 17.53 -20.23
N PRO A 115 -7.62 17.41 -20.83
CA PRO A 115 -8.84 17.95 -20.22
C PRO A 115 -9.49 17.00 -19.21
N TYR A 116 -8.78 15.95 -18.80
CA TYR A 116 -9.29 14.94 -17.89
C TYR A 116 -8.56 14.96 -16.55
N GLU A 117 -9.28 14.59 -15.50
CA GLU A 117 -8.78 14.30 -14.16
C GLU A 117 -9.13 12.86 -13.76
N ASP A 118 -8.45 12.33 -12.76
CA ASP A 118 -8.75 11.00 -12.19
C ASP A 118 -10.06 11.05 -11.37
N LEU A 119 -10.98 10.12 -11.63
CA LEU A 119 -12.27 10.12 -10.93
C LEU A 119 -12.14 9.79 -9.43
N GLY A 120 -11.18 8.95 -9.06
CA GLY A 120 -10.88 8.62 -7.67
C GLY A 120 -10.37 9.84 -6.90
N ASP A 121 -9.47 10.61 -7.51
CA ASP A 121 -8.97 11.88 -6.97
C ASP A 121 -10.10 12.90 -6.85
N PHE A 122 -10.92 13.07 -7.89
CA PHE A 122 -12.11 13.94 -7.83
C PHE A 122 -13.04 13.59 -6.65
N TYR A 123 -13.35 12.32 -6.44
CA TYR A 123 -14.21 11.91 -5.32
C TYR A 123 -13.54 12.09 -3.96
N THR A 124 -12.23 11.87 -3.88
CA THR A 124 -11.45 12.08 -2.66
C THR A 124 -11.40 13.56 -2.27
N ASP A 125 -11.12 14.43 -3.24
CA ASP A 125 -10.93 15.86 -3.04
C ASP A 125 -12.24 16.61 -2.82
N THR A 126 -13.27 16.27 -3.59
CA THR A 126 -14.54 17.02 -3.56
C THR A 126 -15.55 16.45 -2.56
N ARG A 127 -15.49 15.14 -2.28
CA ARG A 127 -16.52 14.38 -1.54
C ARG A 127 -17.94 14.56 -2.09
N GLN A 128 -18.03 14.85 -3.39
CA GLN A 128 -19.30 14.98 -4.10
C GLN A 128 -19.49 13.73 -4.96
N PHE A 129 -20.72 13.22 -5.01
CA PHE A 129 -21.05 12.01 -5.77
C PHE A 129 -22.20 12.30 -6.77
N PRO A 130 -21.99 13.17 -7.77
CA PRO A 130 -23.06 13.64 -8.65
C PRO A 130 -23.73 12.51 -9.43
N LEU A 131 -25.05 12.57 -9.57
CA LEU A 131 -25.82 11.57 -10.31
C LEU A 131 -25.45 11.55 -11.80
N LYS A 132 -25.06 12.70 -12.37
CA LYS A 132 -24.58 12.80 -13.76
C LYS A 132 -23.38 11.89 -14.03
N ILE A 133 -22.40 11.85 -13.12
CA ILE A 133 -21.20 11.01 -13.26
C ILE A 133 -21.56 9.53 -13.13
N ALA A 134 -22.37 9.18 -12.12
CA ALA A 134 -22.86 7.81 -11.96
C ALA A 134 -23.64 7.31 -13.20
N THR A 135 -24.47 8.18 -13.77
CA THR A 135 -25.23 7.89 -14.99
C THR A 135 -24.31 7.66 -16.19
N SER A 136 -23.35 8.57 -16.44
CA SER A 136 -22.44 8.46 -17.58
C SER A 136 -21.57 7.20 -17.49
N LEU A 137 -21.10 6.86 -16.28
CA LEU A 137 -20.34 5.64 -16.02
C LEU A 137 -21.18 4.37 -16.29
N GLY A 138 -22.43 4.34 -15.81
CA GLY A 138 -23.34 3.22 -16.04
C GLY A 138 -23.65 2.99 -17.53
N ILE A 139 -23.90 4.09 -18.27
CA ILE A 139 -24.13 4.04 -19.72
C ILE A 139 -22.87 3.61 -20.47
N ALA A 140 -21.69 4.12 -20.10
CA ALA A 140 -20.42 3.80 -20.75
C ALA A 140 -20.12 2.29 -20.64
N LEU A 141 -20.16 1.75 -19.42
CA LEU A 141 -19.87 0.35 -19.17
C LEU A 141 -20.91 -0.58 -19.82
N ALA A 142 -22.20 -0.24 -19.72
CA ALA A 142 -23.26 -0.99 -20.39
C ALA A 142 -23.10 -0.99 -21.91
N SER A 143 -22.65 0.12 -22.51
CA SER A 143 -22.44 0.21 -23.96
C SER A 143 -21.31 -0.71 -24.42
N LEU A 144 -20.20 -0.76 -23.67
CA LEU A 144 -19.11 -1.70 -23.90
C LEU A 144 -19.60 -3.16 -23.84
N HIS A 145 -20.20 -3.54 -22.72
CA HIS A 145 -20.67 -4.92 -22.52
C HIS A 145 -21.71 -5.30 -23.55
N ALA A 146 -22.72 -4.46 -23.81
CA ALA A 146 -23.76 -4.72 -24.80
C ALA A 146 -23.21 -4.86 -26.22
N SER A 147 -22.17 -4.11 -26.58
CA SER A 147 -21.56 -4.15 -27.91
C SER A 147 -20.76 -5.42 -28.16
N THR A 148 -20.21 -6.03 -27.11
CA THR A 148 -19.38 -7.24 -27.17
C THR A 148 -20.11 -8.50 -26.69
N PHE A 149 -21.33 -8.35 -26.16
CA PHE A 149 -22.14 -9.46 -25.65
C PHE A 149 -22.41 -10.53 -26.71
N GLU A 150 -21.99 -11.76 -26.40
CA GLU A 150 -22.12 -12.97 -27.22
C GLU A 150 -21.51 -12.80 -28.63
N GLN A 151 -20.50 -11.93 -28.79
CA GLN A 151 -19.77 -11.73 -30.04
C GLN A 151 -18.57 -12.67 -30.16
N ASP A 152 -18.81 -13.96 -30.44
CA ASP A 152 -17.75 -14.98 -30.54
C ASP A 152 -16.66 -14.64 -31.57
N ALA A 153 -17.00 -13.95 -32.65
CA ALA A 153 -16.02 -13.51 -33.65
C ALA A 153 -14.98 -12.54 -33.05
N PHE A 154 -15.42 -11.67 -32.14
CA PHE A 154 -14.55 -10.72 -31.44
C PHE A 154 -13.70 -11.42 -30.38
N ARG A 155 -14.31 -12.38 -29.65
CA ARG A 155 -13.59 -13.26 -28.72
C ARG A 155 -12.44 -14.01 -29.42
N GLN A 156 -12.73 -14.60 -30.58
CA GLN A 156 -11.74 -15.35 -31.35
C GLN A 156 -10.56 -14.48 -31.79
N GLN A 157 -10.82 -13.24 -32.22
CA GLN A 157 -9.79 -12.28 -32.63
C GLN A 157 -8.86 -11.89 -31.48
N LEU A 158 -9.40 -11.68 -30.28
CA LEU A 158 -8.58 -11.42 -29.09
C LEU A 158 -7.73 -12.64 -28.71
N THR A 159 -8.25 -13.86 -28.87
CA THR A 159 -7.52 -15.09 -28.53
C THR A 159 -6.51 -15.56 -29.59
N SER A 160 -6.71 -15.25 -30.88
CA SER A 160 -5.89 -15.81 -31.97
C SER A 160 -4.53 -15.13 -32.15
N ASP A 161 -4.40 -13.88 -31.70
CA ASP A 161 -3.19 -13.07 -31.88
C ASP A 161 -2.19 -13.22 -30.71
N LEU A 162 -2.53 -13.98 -29.66
CA LEU A 162 -1.69 -14.29 -28.49
C LEU A 162 -1.20 -15.75 -28.56
N ALA A 163 0.01 -15.96 -29.10
CA ALA A 163 0.64 -17.28 -29.19
C ALA A 163 1.30 -17.76 -27.88
N THR A 164 0.94 -17.19 -26.73
CA THR A 164 1.47 -17.54 -25.40
C THR A 164 0.36 -18.14 -24.55
N GLU A 165 0.54 -19.41 -24.17
CA GLU A 165 -0.27 -20.21 -23.22
C GLU A 165 -1.65 -19.62 -22.87
N SER A 166 -2.52 -19.52 -23.88
CA SER A 166 -3.87 -19.01 -23.70
C SER A 166 -4.60 -19.91 -22.70
N ILE A 167 -5.05 -19.34 -21.58
CA ILE A 167 -5.99 -19.95 -20.65
C ILE A 167 -7.15 -20.52 -21.50
N PRO A 168 -7.43 -21.84 -21.46
CA PRO A 168 -8.48 -22.42 -22.25
C PRO A 168 -9.81 -21.67 -22.04
N ALA A 169 -10.55 -21.46 -23.12
CA ALA A 169 -11.85 -20.80 -23.15
C ALA A 169 -12.90 -21.34 -22.14
N ASP A 170 -12.65 -22.52 -21.57
CA ASP A 170 -13.49 -23.26 -20.63
C ASP A 170 -12.92 -23.32 -19.19
N GLN A 171 -11.79 -22.65 -18.89
CA GLN A 171 -11.26 -22.64 -17.53
C GLN A 171 -12.13 -21.72 -16.66
N GLN A 172 -12.75 -22.31 -15.62
CA GLN A 172 -13.47 -21.53 -14.61
C GLN A 172 -12.53 -20.52 -13.96
N PRO A 173 -13.01 -19.32 -13.61
CA PRO A 173 -12.20 -18.38 -12.86
C PRO A 173 -11.82 -18.98 -11.51
N ASP A 174 -10.66 -18.59 -11.01
CA ASP A 174 -10.16 -19.01 -9.71
C ASP A 174 -10.20 -17.83 -8.74
N PHE A 175 -11.17 -17.85 -7.83
CA PHE A 175 -11.34 -16.84 -6.79
C PHE A 175 -10.86 -17.32 -5.42
N ARG A 176 -10.38 -18.57 -5.30
CA ARG A 176 -10.17 -19.23 -4.01
C ARG A 176 -8.75 -19.72 -3.77
N SER A 177 -7.98 -20.09 -4.79
CA SER A 177 -6.66 -20.71 -4.56
C SER A 177 -5.71 -19.77 -3.80
N SER A 178 -5.74 -18.47 -4.09
CA SER A 178 -4.94 -17.46 -3.35
C SER A 178 -5.35 -17.30 -1.88
N LEU A 179 -6.52 -17.81 -1.48
CA LEU A 179 -7.08 -17.73 -0.12
C LEU A 179 -6.99 -19.07 0.63
N GLU A 180 -7.09 -20.19 -0.10
CA GLU A 180 -7.25 -21.55 0.45
C GLU A 180 -6.00 -22.42 0.29
N ASP A 181 -5.19 -22.20 -0.75
CA ASP A 181 -4.03 -23.03 -1.12
C ASP A 181 -2.71 -22.40 -0.65
N LEU A 182 -2.68 -21.94 0.61
CA LEU A 182 -1.49 -21.31 1.22
C LEU A 182 -0.41 -22.33 1.55
N THR A 183 0.85 -22.03 1.27
CA THR A 183 2.03 -22.82 1.65
C THR A 183 2.90 -22.06 2.66
N PRO A 184 3.92 -22.68 3.29
CA PRO A 184 4.85 -21.97 4.18
C PRO A 184 5.54 -20.75 3.55
N ASP A 185 5.62 -20.67 2.22
CA ASP A 185 6.19 -19.51 1.51
C ASP A 185 5.40 -18.21 1.73
N ILE A 186 4.12 -18.29 2.15
CA ILE A 186 3.28 -17.13 2.44
C ILE A 186 3.96 -16.18 3.45
N PHE A 187 4.77 -16.72 4.38
CA PHE A 187 5.49 -15.94 5.39
C PHE A 187 6.61 -15.07 4.80
N THR A 188 7.07 -15.33 3.57
CA THR A 188 8.06 -14.47 2.90
C THR A 188 7.42 -13.28 2.18
N HIS A 189 6.13 -13.37 1.87
CA HIS A 189 5.43 -12.41 1.03
C HIS A 189 4.44 -11.54 1.80
N VAL A 190 3.92 -12.05 2.91
CA VAL A 190 2.84 -11.44 3.70
C VAL A 190 3.35 -11.10 5.09
N SER A 191 2.99 -9.90 5.57
CA SER A 191 3.32 -9.48 6.94
C SER A 191 2.58 -10.34 7.99
N GLN A 192 3.13 -10.46 9.19
CA GLN A 192 2.49 -11.25 10.25
C GLN A 192 1.08 -10.76 10.60
N ASP A 193 0.85 -9.44 10.54
CA ASP A 193 -0.47 -8.86 10.74
C ASP A 193 -1.44 -9.23 9.62
N ALA A 194 -0.99 -9.23 8.37
CA ALA A 194 -1.80 -9.62 7.23
C ALA A 194 -2.18 -11.12 7.25
N LEU A 195 -1.43 -12.00 7.92
CA LEU A 195 -1.86 -13.39 8.12
C LEU A 195 -3.18 -13.51 8.90
N LYS A 196 -3.58 -12.48 9.66
CA LYS A 196 -4.90 -12.43 10.33
C LYS A 196 -6.05 -12.46 9.31
N PHE A 197 -5.89 -11.87 8.13
CA PHE A 197 -6.89 -11.92 7.05
C PHE A 197 -7.20 -13.37 6.66
N TYR A 198 -6.17 -14.15 6.35
CA TYR A 198 -6.32 -15.55 5.96
C TYR A 198 -6.95 -16.39 7.07
N ARG A 199 -6.55 -16.19 8.34
CA ARG A 199 -7.20 -16.85 9.49
C ARG A 199 -8.69 -16.52 9.58
N LEU A 200 -9.08 -15.27 9.38
CA LEU A 200 -10.48 -14.85 9.42
C LEU A 200 -11.29 -15.43 8.27
N TYR A 201 -10.72 -15.42 7.06
CA TYR A 201 -11.34 -16.03 5.88
C TYR A 201 -11.52 -17.55 6.06
N GLN A 202 -10.46 -18.27 6.38
CA GLN A 202 -10.46 -19.74 6.49
C GLN A 202 -11.39 -20.27 7.60
N ARG A 203 -11.65 -19.47 8.63
CA ARG A 203 -12.66 -19.79 9.67
C ARG A 203 -14.10 -19.71 9.17
N SER A 204 -14.36 -19.01 8.06
CA SER A 204 -15.71 -18.77 7.53
C SER A 204 -16.06 -19.73 6.40
N ARG A 205 -16.58 -20.92 6.76
CA ARG A 205 -17.01 -21.93 5.78
C ARG A 205 -18.04 -21.39 4.78
N ASP A 206 -19.00 -20.59 5.23
CA ASP A 206 -20.04 -20.02 4.37
C ASP A 206 -19.47 -19.09 3.31
N LEU A 207 -18.34 -18.42 3.61
CA LEU A 207 -17.67 -17.50 2.67
C LEU A 207 -16.96 -18.29 1.56
N SER A 208 -16.24 -19.35 1.94
CA SER A 208 -15.64 -20.28 0.97
C SER A 208 -16.69 -20.94 0.07
N GLU A 209 -17.85 -21.32 0.62
CA GLU A 209 -18.97 -21.85 -0.17
C GLU A 209 -19.56 -20.80 -1.12
N ALA A 210 -19.75 -19.56 -0.65
CA ALA A 210 -20.29 -18.48 -1.46
C ALA A 210 -19.40 -18.14 -2.66
N LEU A 211 -18.06 -18.13 -2.46
CA LEU A 211 -17.10 -17.94 -3.54
C LEU A 211 -17.08 -19.12 -4.51
N ARG A 212 -17.13 -20.37 -4.02
CA ARG A 212 -17.22 -21.54 -4.88
C ARG A 212 -18.47 -21.55 -5.74
N SER A 213 -19.61 -21.17 -5.17
CA SER A 213 -20.85 -20.99 -5.93
C SER A 213 -20.69 -19.87 -6.96
N LEU A 214 -20.01 -18.76 -6.62
CA LEU A 214 -19.82 -17.64 -7.54
C LEU A 214 -18.94 -18.04 -8.74
N GLU A 215 -17.88 -18.82 -8.51
CA GLU A 215 -17.06 -19.41 -9.58
C GLU A 215 -17.88 -20.33 -10.49
N ALA A 216 -18.73 -21.17 -9.91
CA ALA A 216 -19.60 -22.08 -10.67
C ALA A 216 -20.67 -21.35 -11.49
N ASP A 217 -21.17 -20.23 -10.95
CA ASP A 217 -22.19 -19.40 -11.58
C ASP A 217 -21.62 -18.45 -12.65
N HIS A 218 -20.30 -18.20 -12.65
CA HIS A 218 -19.65 -17.29 -13.57
C HIS A 218 -19.85 -17.71 -15.03
N ARG A 219 -20.20 -16.74 -15.88
CA ARG A 219 -20.37 -16.96 -17.32
C ARG A 219 -19.66 -15.89 -18.14
N ALA A 220 -18.60 -16.29 -18.84
CA ALA A 220 -17.90 -15.44 -19.80
C ALA A 220 -18.77 -15.16 -21.04
N CYS A 221 -19.23 -13.91 -21.22
CA CYS A 221 -20.14 -13.56 -22.32
C CYS A 221 -19.85 -12.23 -23.02
N CYS A 222 -18.98 -11.38 -22.50
CA CYS A 222 -18.57 -10.14 -23.18
C CYS A 222 -17.14 -9.76 -22.80
N LEU A 223 -16.60 -8.73 -23.45
CA LEU A 223 -15.34 -8.12 -23.01
C LEU A 223 -15.58 -7.40 -21.69
N ILE A 224 -14.74 -7.68 -20.69
CA ILE A 224 -14.71 -6.97 -19.41
C ILE A 224 -13.31 -6.39 -19.19
N HIS A 225 -13.22 -5.34 -18.39
CA HIS A 225 -11.98 -4.72 -17.97
C HIS A 225 -11.23 -5.55 -16.92
N ASN A 226 -11.96 -6.18 -15.99
CA ASN A 226 -11.44 -7.11 -14.96
C ASN A 226 -10.47 -6.50 -13.91
N ASP A 227 -10.27 -5.18 -13.94
CA ASP A 227 -9.56 -4.41 -12.89
C ASP A 227 -10.14 -2.98 -12.82
N LEU A 228 -11.46 -2.88 -12.89
CA LEU A 228 -12.13 -1.59 -12.99
C LEU A 228 -12.17 -0.90 -11.62
N ARG A 229 -11.31 0.11 -11.45
CA ARG A 229 -11.24 0.97 -10.25
C ARG A 229 -11.53 2.43 -10.62
N PHE A 230 -11.83 3.29 -9.65
CA PHE A 230 -12.05 4.72 -9.96
C PHE A 230 -10.81 5.39 -10.56
N HIS A 231 -9.62 4.95 -10.18
CA HIS A 231 -8.37 5.44 -10.77
C HIS A 231 -8.15 5.00 -12.23
N ASN A 232 -8.93 4.02 -12.69
CA ASN A 232 -8.95 3.58 -14.08
C ASN A 232 -10.07 4.29 -14.88
N VAL A 233 -10.73 5.28 -14.27
CA VAL A 233 -11.75 6.12 -14.89
C VAL A 233 -11.31 7.57 -14.86
N LEU A 234 -11.16 8.18 -16.04
CA LEU A 234 -10.89 9.61 -16.16
C LEU A 234 -12.19 10.39 -16.38
N LEU A 235 -12.34 11.51 -15.69
CA LEU A 235 -13.47 12.43 -15.77
C LEU A 235 -13.09 13.68 -16.55
N HIS A 236 -13.90 14.08 -17.52
CA HIS A 236 -13.66 15.31 -18.26
C HIS A 236 -13.98 16.55 -17.40
N GLN A 237 -13.14 17.58 -17.41
CA GLN A 237 -13.33 18.80 -16.59
C GLN A 237 -14.69 19.49 -16.81
N ASP A 238 -15.17 19.49 -18.06
CA ASP A 238 -16.49 20.03 -18.44
C ASP A 238 -17.68 19.08 -18.22
N TRP A 239 -17.55 18.00 -17.43
CA TRP A 239 -18.62 17.01 -17.21
C TRP A 239 -19.96 17.63 -16.77
N ARG A 240 -19.94 18.78 -16.08
CA ARG A 240 -21.16 19.49 -15.62
C ARG A 240 -22.05 19.93 -16.78
N THR A 241 -21.42 20.28 -17.92
CA THR A 241 -22.10 20.71 -19.14
C THR A 241 -22.80 19.56 -19.86
N TRP A 242 -22.40 18.32 -19.55
CA TRP A 242 -23.10 17.15 -20.07
C TRP A 242 -24.52 17.07 -19.54
N GLN A 243 -25.45 16.86 -20.46
CA GLN A 243 -26.85 16.67 -20.14
C GLN A 243 -27.24 15.25 -20.50
N ALA A 244 -27.66 14.47 -19.49
CA ALA A 244 -28.25 13.17 -19.72
C ALA A 244 -29.47 13.32 -20.64
N GLN A 245 -29.35 12.86 -21.89
CA GLN A 245 -30.48 12.75 -22.82
C GLN A 245 -31.30 11.48 -22.49
N VAL A 246 -32.43 11.26 -23.18
CA VAL A 246 -33.09 9.94 -23.16
C VAL A 246 -32.03 8.88 -23.50
N LEU A 247 -32.04 7.73 -22.80
CA LEU A 247 -31.02 6.66 -22.88
C LEU A 247 -30.41 6.58 -24.29
N PRO A 248 -29.11 6.84 -24.42
CA PRO A 248 -28.54 7.12 -25.72
C PRO A 248 -28.51 5.85 -26.56
N THR A 249 -29.19 5.88 -27.71
CA THR A 249 -29.22 4.78 -28.70
C THR A 249 -27.87 4.58 -29.40
N SER A 250 -26.98 5.56 -29.28
CA SER A 250 -25.58 5.46 -29.68
C SER A 250 -24.72 6.12 -28.62
N THR A 251 -23.50 5.66 -28.49
CA THR A 251 -22.55 6.20 -27.52
C THR A 251 -22.08 7.63 -27.81
N LEU A 252 -22.54 8.25 -28.91
CA LEU A 252 -22.43 9.69 -29.14
C LEU A 252 -23.14 10.50 -28.03
N GLY A 253 -24.14 9.92 -27.37
CA GLY A 253 -24.80 10.55 -26.21
C GLY A 253 -23.91 10.67 -24.97
N LEU A 254 -22.71 10.08 -24.97
CA LEU A 254 -21.68 10.26 -23.94
C LEU A 254 -20.66 11.36 -24.30
N GLN A 255 -20.84 12.06 -25.42
CA GLN A 255 -19.93 13.12 -25.85
C GLN A 255 -20.33 14.50 -25.31
N LEU A 256 -19.31 15.30 -25.06
CA LEU A 256 -19.39 16.73 -24.82
C LEU A 256 -19.34 17.51 -26.14
N CYS A 257 -19.50 18.83 -26.07
CA CYS A 257 -19.54 19.71 -27.25
C CYS A 257 -18.24 19.71 -28.08
N ASP A 258 -17.12 19.35 -27.45
CA ASP A 258 -15.80 19.20 -28.08
C ASP A 258 -15.59 17.81 -28.73
N GLY A 259 -16.58 16.93 -28.66
CA GLY A 259 -16.54 15.56 -29.19
C GLY A 259 -15.83 14.55 -28.27
N GLN A 260 -15.33 14.98 -27.11
CA GLN A 260 -14.71 14.10 -26.11
C GLN A 260 -15.77 13.41 -25.25
N GLY A 261 -15.43 12.25 -24.69
CA GLY A 261 -16.33 11.54 -23.78
C GLY A 261 -16.35 12.15 -22.40
N VAL A 262 -17.50 12.17 -21.72
CA VAL A 262 -17.59 12.62 -20.32
C VAL A 262 -16.70 11.79 -19.40
N VAL A 263 -16.60 10.49 -19.68
CA VAL A 263 -15.73 9.55 -18.96
C VAL A 263 -14.84 8.79 -19.95
N ARG A 264 -13.63 8.45 -19.53
CA ARG A 264 -12.73 7.52 -20.24
C ARG A 264 -12.35 6.37 -19.30
N ILE A 265 -12.21 5.17 -19.83
CA ILE A 265 -11.71 4.00 -19.09
C ILE A 265 -10.33 3.65 -19.65
N ILE A 266 -9.33 3.59 -18.77
CA ILE A 266 -7.91 3.37 -19.10
C ILE A 266 -7.41 2.10 -18.40
N ASP A 267 -6.19 1.66 -18.72
CA ASP A 267 -5.50 0.54 -18.05
C ASP A 267 -6.09 -0.86 -18.34
N TRP A 268 -6.21 -1.20 -19.62
CA TRP A 268 -6.88 -2.43 -20.10
C TRP A 268 -6.03 -3.70 -20.00
N GLU A 269 -5.00 -3.72 -19.16
CA GLU A 269 -3.99 -4.79 -19.11
C GLU A 269 -4.50 -6.12 -18.52
N GLN A 270 -5.61 -6.11 -17.78
CA GLN A 270 -6.22 -7.33 -17.23
C GLN A 270 -7.47 -7.78 -17.99
N CYS A 271 -7.77 -7.15 -19.12
CA CYS A 271 -9.03 -7.36 -19.84
C CYS A 271 -9.17 -8.82 -20.30
N LEU A 272 -10.40 -9.33 -20.26
CA LEU A 272 -10.68 -10.70 -20.70
C LEU A 272 -12.14 -10.87 -21.15
N TRP A 273 -12.45 -12.03 -21.71
CA TRP A 273 -13.84 -12.40 -21.98
C TRP A 273 -14.46 -12.98 -20.71
N GLY A 274 -15.40 -12.26 -20.09
CA GLY A 274 -15.86 -12.53 -18.73
C GLY A 274 -17.33 -12.22 -18.47
N ASP A 275 -17.74 -12.39 -17.21
CA ASP A 275 -19.07 -12.04 -16.71
C ASP A 275 -19.14 -10.51 -16.49
N PRO A 276 -20.05 -9.77 -17.15
CA PRO A 276 -20.15 -8.32 -17.02
C PRO A 276 -20.47 -7.85 -15.60
N ALA A 277 -21.03 -8.70 -14.75
CA ALA A 277 -21.29 -8.34 -13.36
C ALA A 277 -19.99 -8.16 -12.55
N LEU A 278 -18.85 -8.66 -13.03
CA LEU A 278 -17.54 -8.50 -12.39
C LEU A 278 -17.11 -7.02 -12.39
N ASP A 279 -17.13 -6.36 -13.56
CA ASP A 279 -16.80 -4.93 -13.67
C ASP A 279 -17.82 -4.04 -12.94
N VAL A 280 -19.12 -4.36 -13.07
CA VAL A 280 -20.18 -3.60 -12.39
C VAL A 280 -20.05 -3.74 -10.87
N GLY A 281 -19.76 -4.94 -10.38
CA GLY A 281 -19.50 -5.23 -8.98
C GLY A 281 -18.25 -4.53 -8.47
N ALA A 282 -17.16 -4.48 -9.26
CA ALA A 282 -15.93 -3.78 -8.91
C ALA A 282 -16.16 -2.28 -8.65
N LEU A 283 -16.92 -1.60 -9.51
CA LEU A 283 -17.28 -0.19 -9.28
C LEU A 283 -18.19 0.01 -8.05
N VAL A 284 -19.11 -0.92 -7.79
CA VAL A 284 -19.91 -0.90 -6.55
C VAL A 284 -19.00 -1.05 -5.33
N ALA A 285 -18.01 -1.95 -5.38
CA ALA A 285 -17.03 -2.12 -4.33
C ALA A 285 -16.20 -0.84 -4.09
N GLU A 286 -15.85 -0.11 -5.15
CA GLU A 286 -15.12 1.16 -5.03
C GLU A 286 -15.94 2.23 -4.29
N TYR A 287 -17.24 2.37 -4.56
CA TYR A 287 -18.11 3.24 -3.74
C TYR A 287 -18.15 2.78 -2.28
N LEU A 288 -18.33 1.48 -2.03
CA LEU A 288 -18.34 0.94 -0.67
C LEU A 288 -17.02 1.17 0.06
N ARG A 289 -15.88 1.15 -0.66
CA ARG A 289 -14.55 1.44 -0.12
C ARG A 289 -14.43 2.90 0.33
N ILE A 290 -15.04 3.86 -0.37
CA ILE A 290 -15.11 5.26 0.07
C ILE A 290 -15.80 5.36 1.43
N TRP A 291 -16.97 4.73 1.57
CA TRP A 291 -17.68 4.69 2.86
C TRP A 291 -16.87 3.99 3.95
N LEU A 292 -16.33 2.79 3.68
CA LEU A 292 -15.60 1.99 4.67
C LEU A 292 -14.32 2.68 5.16
N LYS A 293 -13.58 3.34 4.26
CA LYS A 293 -12.40 4.13 4.64
C LYS A 293 -12.74 5.43 5.38
N SER A 294 -13.99 5.90 5.28
CA SER A 294 -14.49 7.08 6.02
C SER A 294 -14.85 6.77 7.48
N LEU A 295 -14.90 5.48 7.87
CA LEU A 295 -15.23 5.06 9.23
C LEU A 295 -14.07 5.26 10.19
N MET A 296 -14.33 5.89 11.34
CA MET A 296 -13.38 5.97 12.45
C MET A 296 -13.42 4.70 13.29
N LEU A 297 -12.74 3.64 12.83
CA LEU A 297 -12.71 2.35 13.52
C LEU A 297 -11.49 2.25 14.46
N SER A 298 -11.75 2.28 15.76
CA SER A 298 -10.75 1.96 16.79
C SER A 298 -11.35 0.96 17.80
N ARG A 299 -10.48 0.34 18.61
CA ARG A 299 -10.94 -0.55 19.70
C ARG A 299 -11.80 0.19 20.74
N ASP A 300 -11.67 1.51 20.78
CA ASP A 300 -12.28 2.38 21.78
C ASP A 300 -13.54 3.09 21.26
N ILE A 301 -13.88 2.92 19.97
CA ILE A 301 -15.07 3.50 19.33
C ILE A 301 -16.07 2.38 19.01
N ASP A 302 -17.28 2.48 19.55
CA ASP A 302 -18.39 1.59 19.24
C ASP A 302 -18.78 1.69 17.75
N LEU A 303 -19.09 0.57 17.10
CA LEU A 303 -19.52 0.52 15.70
C LEU A 303 -20.67 1.50 15.39
N ALA A 304 -21.67 1.60 16.26
CA ALA A 304 -22.79 2.52 16.06
C ALA A 304 -22.35 3.99 16.11
N VAL A 305 -21.30 4.29 16.88
CA VAL A 305 -20.67 5.63 16.89
C VAL A 305 -19.87 5.82 15.59
N ALA A 306 -19.03 4.85 15.21
CA ALA A 306 -18.23 4.90 13.99
C ALA A 306 -19.10 5.13 12.73
N LEU A 307 -20.25 4.47 12.64
CA LEU A 307 -21.21 4.66 11.54
C LEU A 307 -21.80 6.08 11.51
N ARG A 308 -22.13 6.66 12.67
CA ARG A 308 -22.64 8.05 12.75
C ARG A 308 -21.57 9.09 12.44
N LEU A 309 -20.31 8.76 12.67
CA LEU A 309 -19.15 9.62 12.50
C LEU A 309 -18.49 9.47 11.11
N ALA A 310 -19.04 8.63 10.24
CA ALA A 310 -18.55 8.48 8.88
C ALA A 310 -18.52 9.84 8.17
N SER A 311 -17.36 10.25 7.66
CA SER A 311 -17.25 11.51 6.90
C SER A 311 -17.97 11.44 5.54
N VAL A 312 -18.18 10.22 5.04
CA VAL A 312 -19.00 9.91 3.87
C VAL A 312 -19.92 8.75 4.23
N PRO A 313 -21.10 9.00 4.82
CA PRO A 313 -22.03 7.94 5.19
C PRO A 313 -22.57 7.22 3.94
N LEU A 314 -22.93 5.94 4.09
CA LEU A 314 -23.41 5.12 2.96
C LEU A 314 -24.65 5.74 2.29
N GLU A 315 -25.51 6.39 3.06
CA GLU A 315 -26.70 7.08 2.58
C GLU A 315 -26.38 8.22 1.60
N GLN A 316 -25.18 8.81 1.68
CA GLN A 316 -24.71 9.81 0.73
C GLN A 316 -24.34 9.19 -0.62
N LEU A 317 -23.88 7.92 -0.63
CA LEU A 317 -23.45 7.20 -1.83
C LEU A 317 -24.60 6.44 -2.51
N GLN A 318 -25.61 6.02 -1.74
CA GLN A 318 -26.77 5.25 -2.21
C GLN A 318 -27.45 5.85 -3.47
N PRO A 319 -27.68 7.17 -3.59
CA PRO A 319 -28.27 7.74 -4.81
C PRO A 319 -27.43 7.49 -6.07
N SER A 320 -26.11 7.61 -5.97
CA SER A 320 -25.16 7.43 -7.07
C SER A 320 -25.03 5.95 -7.43
N LEU A 321 -24.91 5.07 -6.42
CA LEU A 321 -24.94 3.61 -6.57
C LEU A 321 -26.21 3.13 -7.30
N TYR A 322 -27.38 3.59 -6.84
CA TYR A 322 -28.67 3.28 -7.45
C TYR A 322 -28.72 3.76 -8.90
N THR A 323 -28.32 5.01 -9.15
CA THR A 323 -28.40 5.63 -10.49
C THR A 323 -27.44 4.98 -11.47
N PHE A 324 -26.23 4.62 -11.03
CA PHE A 324 -25.24 3.88 -11.82
C PHE A 324 -25.80 2.55 -12.32
N LEU A 325 -26.29 1.70 -11.39
CA LEU A 325 -26.81 0.38 -11.76
C LEU A 325 -28.11 0.48 -12.56
N GLN A 326 -28.97 1.46 -12.25
CA GLN A 326 -30.18 1.72 -13.02
C GLN A 326 -29.86 2.12 -14.47
N ALA A 327 -28.92 3.06 -14.66
CA ALA A 327 -28.49 3.50 -15.98
C ALA A 327 -27.87 2.35 -16.78
N TYR A 328 -27.06 1.51 -16.12
CA TYR A 328 -26.48 0.32 -16.73
C TYR A 328 -27.56 -0.65 -17.25
N LEU A 329 -28.52 -1.02 -16.39
CA LEU A 329 -29.60 -1.95 -16.75
C LEU A 329 -30.54 -1.38 -17.82
N ALA A 330 -30.77 -0.07 -17.80
CA ALA A 330 -31.61 0.59 -18.78
C ALA A 330 -30.92 0.69 -20.16
N GLN A 331 -29.60 0.86 -20.19
CA GLN A 331 -28.79 0.85 -21.42
C GLN A 331 -28.58 -0.57 -21.97
N PHE A 332 -28.52 -1.58 -21.11
CA PHE A 332 -28.30 -2.98 -21.50
C PHE A 332 -29.39 -3.93 -20.95
N PRO A 333 -30.66 -3.77 -21.34
CA PRO A 333 -31.76 -4.54 -20.77
C PRO A 333 -31.72 -6.03 -21.10
N LYS A 334 -31.06 -6.43 -22.21
CA LYS A 334 -30.87 -7.83 -22.60
C LYS A 334 -30.14 -8.65 -21.54
N ILE A 335 -29.32 -8.02 -20.70
CA ILE A 335 -28.57 -8.72 -19.65
C ILE A 335 -29.51 -9.43 -18.66
N LEU A 336 -30.69 -8.87 -18.39
CA LEU A 336 -31.69 -9.46 -17.49
C LEU A 336 -32.36 -10.70 -18.08
N ALA A 337 -32.34 -10.85 -19.41
CA ALA A 337 -32.80 -12.08 -20.05
C ALA A 337 -31.76 -13.21 -19.92
N ALA A 338 -30.47 -12.86 -19.92
CA ALA A 338 -29.38 -13.81 -19.72
C ALA A 338 -29.16 -14.16 -18.23
N PHE A 339 -29.37 -13.18 -17.34
CA PHE A 339 -29.17 -13.28 -15.90
C PHE A 339 -30.34 -12.61 -15.16
N PRO A 340 -31.44 -13.34 -14.87
CA PRO A 340 -32.58 -12.77 -14.15
C PRO A 340 -32.23 -12.25 -12.74
N ASP A 341 -31.16 -12.79 -12.15
CA ASP A 341 -30.59 -12.48 -10.83
C ASP A 341 -29.48 -11.42 -10.90
N PHE A 342 -29.34 -10.67 -12.00
CA PHE A 342 -28.16 -9.83 -12.26
C PHE A 342 -27.80 -8.86 -11.12
N THR A 343 -28.78 -8.28 -10.42
CA THR A 343 -28.51 -7.36 -9.30
C THR A 343 -27.90 -8.07 -8.09
N GLU A 344 -28.38 -9.27 -7.76
CA GLU A 344 -27.78 -10.10 -6.69
C GLU A 344 -26.37 -10.53 -7.10
N ARG A 345 -26.19 -10.90 -8.37
CA ARG A 345 -24.89 -11.25 -8.94
C ARG A 345 -23.87 -10.10 -8.84
N VAL A 346 -24.26 -8.88 -9.23
CA VAL A 346 -23.45 -7.66 -9.05
C VAL A 346 -23.08 -7.46 -7.58
N THR A 347 -24.00 -7.72 -6.66
CA THR A 347 -23.76 -7.58 -5.22
C THR A 347 -22.72 -8.59 -4.73
N ARG A 348 -22.79 -9.85 -5.18
CA ARG A 348 -21.79 -10.88 -4.89
C ARG A 348 -20.41 -10.50 -5.45
N PHE A 349 -20.35 -10.05 -6.69
CA PHE A 349 -19.08 -9.58 -7.30
C PHE A 349 -18.52 -8.33 -6.61
N ALA A 350 -19.36 -7.44 -6.06
CA ALA A 350 -18.88 -6.36 -5.21
C ALA A 350 -18.23 -6.88 -3.92
N GLY A 351 -18.78 -7.95 -3.32
CA GLY A 351 -18.14 -8.64 -2.20
C GLY A 351 -16.79 -9.27 -2.58
N LEU A 352 -16.68 -9.87 -3.76
CA LEU A 352 -15.39 -10.33 -4.30
C LEU A 352 -14.41 -9.18 -4.50
N GLY A 353 -14.85 -8.04 -5.05
CA GLY A 353 -14.02 -6.85 -5.23
C GLY A 353 -13.47 -6.27 -3.91
N LEU A 354 -14.25 -6.33 -2.83
CA LEU A 354 -13.77 -5.96 -1.49
C LEU A 354 -12.70 -6.93 -0.95
N ILE A 355 -12.85 -8.23 -1.21
CA ILE A 355 -11.80 -9.22 -0.87
C ILE A 355 -10.53 -8.94 -1.66
N GLY A 356 -10.65 -8.72 -2.98
CA GLY A 356 -9.53 -8.35 -3.86
C GLY A 356 -8.81 -7.09 -3.36
N SER A 357 -9.55 -6.06 -2.95
CA SER A 357 -8.98 -4.83 -2.37
C SER A 357 -8.14 -5.09 -1.11
N ILE A 358 -8.54 -6.05 -0.27
CA ILE A 358 -7.75 -6.45 0.90
C ILE A 358 -6.48 -7.19 0.44
N GLN A 359 -6.60 -8.10 -0.53
CA GLN A 359 -5.45 -8.84 -1.07
C GLN A 359 -4.43 -7.90 -1.72
N ASP A 360 -4.86 -6.86 -2.43
CA ASP A 360 -3.99 -5.83 -2.99
C ASP A 360 -3.19 -5.14 -1.89
N ARG A 361 -3.85 -4.67 -0.84
CA ARG A 361 -3.18 -4.04 0.32
C ARG A 361 -2.16 -4.97 0.95
N ILE A 362 -2.51 -6.25 1.11
CA ILE A 362 -1.60 -7.27 1.63
C ILE A 362 -0.40 -7.49 0.69
N TYR A 363 -0.62 -7.51 -0.62
CA TYR A 363 0.43 -7.64 -1.64
C TYR A 363 1.41 -6.45 -1.60
N TYR A 364 0.92 -5.24 -1.33
CA TYR A 364 1.72 -4.05 -1.06
C TYR A 364 2.25 -3.94 0.38
N ARG A 365 2.05 -4.99 1.19
CA ARG A 365 2.53 -5.10 2.59
C ARG A 365 1.98 -4.02 3.52
N GLU A 366 0.84 -3.46 3.15
CA GLU A 366 0.13 -2.53 4.02
C GLU A 366 -0.42 -3.27 5.26
N PRO A 367 -0.52 -2.57 6.41
CA PRO A 367 -1.07 -3.16 7.62
C PRO A 367 -2.51 -3.64 7.42
N PHE A 368 -2.83 -4.82 7.97
CA PHE A 368 -4.20 -5.33 8.06
C PHE A 368 -4.80 -4.96 9.42
N GLY A 369 -5.72 -4.00 9.43
CA GLY A 369 -6.30 -3.39 10.62
C GLY A 369 -7.82 -3.51 10.71
N ASN A 370 -8.41 -2.64 11.53
CA ASN A 370 -9.87 -2.66 11.78
C ASN A 370 -10.70 -2.36 10.54
N ILE A 371 -10.18 -1.55 9.62
CA ILE A 371 -10.86 -1.17 8.38
C ILE A 371 -10.95 -2.38 7.46
N GLU A 372 -9.86 -3.11 7.28
CA GLU A 372 -9.83 -4.32 6.47
C GLU A 372 -10.68 -5.44 7.08
N ILE A 373 -10.75 -5.52 8.42
CA ILE A 373 -11.68 -6.42 9.12
C ILE A 373 -13.14 -6.05 8.81
N ALA A 374 -13.50 -4.76 8.86
CA ALA A 374 -14.84 -4.30 8.50
C ALA A 374 -15.16 -4.53 7.02
N MET A 375 -14.19 -4.30 6.12
CA MET A 375 -14.30 -4.63 4.69
C MET A 375 -14.59 -6.12 4.49
N LEU A 376 -13.87 -7.01 5.16
CA LEU A 376 -14.11 -8.46 5.08
C LEU A 376 -15.50 -8.85 5.60
N GLN A 377 -15.98 -8.19 6.67
CA GLN A 377 -17.33 -8.41 7.19
C GLN A 377 -18.41 -7.97 6.20
N VAL A 378 -18.26 -6.81 5.57
CA VAL A 378 -19.18 -6.35 4.51
C VAL A 378 -19.11 -7.30 3.32
N ALA A 379 -17.92 -7.65 2.85
CA ALA A 379 -17.73 -8.59 1.75
C ALA A 379 -18.45 -9.91 1.99
N ARG A 380 -18.35 -10.45 3.22
CA ARG A 380 -19.07 -11.66 3.63
C ARG A 380 -20.58 -11.49 3.52
N SER A 381 -21.14 -10.37 3.98
CA SER A 381 -22.59 -10.11 3.85
C SER A 381 -23.02 -10.05 2.38
N LEU A 382 -22.24 -9.36 1.52
CA LEU A 382 -22.54 -9.24 0.10
C LEU A 382 -22.51 -10.59 -0.63
N LEU A 383 -21.58 -11.47 -0.27
CA LEU A 383 -21.39 -12.79 -0.88
C LEU A 383 -22.38 -13.84 -0.34
N CYS A 384 -22.59 -13.88 0.98
CA CYS A 384 -23.38 -14.91 1.65
C CYS A 384 -24.88 -14.56 1.74
N ASP A 385 -25.25 -13.27 1.74
CA ASP A 385 -26.64 -12.80 1.83
C ASP A 385 -26.88 -11.60 0.87
N PRO A 386 -26.79 -11.81 -0.45
CA PRO A 386 -26.90 -10.75 -1.44
C PRO A 386 -28.29 -10.10 -1.46
N ALA A 387 -29.36 -10.86 -1.23
CA ALA A 387 -30.72 -10.35 -1.25
C ALA A 387 -30.98 -9.30 -0.15
N THR A 388 -30.53 -9.57 1.08
CA THR A 388 -30.61 -8.57 2.17
C THR A 388 -29.67 -7.40 1.91
N SER A 389 -28.46 -7.68 1.42
CA SER A 389 -27.44 -6.66 1.16
C SER A 389 -27.82 -5.65 0.09
N LEU A 390 -28.61 -6.06 -0.91
CA LEU A 390 -29.10 -5.18 -1.98
C LEU A 390 -29.79 -3.93 -1.43
N ALA A 391 -30.70 -4.10 -0.46
CA ALA A 391 -31.45 -2.99 0.12
C ALA A 391 -30.55 -2.03 0.93
N THR A 392 -29.46 -2.55 1.50
CA THR A 392 -28.48 -1.74 2.23
C THR A 392 -27.58 -0.96 1.27
N VAL A 393 -27.07 -1.60 0.21
CA VAL A 393 -26.12 -0.99 -0.73
C VAL A 393 -26.81 0.05 -1.63
N PHE A 394 -27.97 -0.26 -2.18
CA PHE A 394 -28.66 0.60 -3.15
C PHE A 394 -29.83 1.40 -2.55
N GLY A 395 -30.07 1.25 -1.25
CA GLY A 395 -31.23 1.79 -0.55
C GLY A 395 -32.51 0.98 -0.79
N HIS A 396 -33.61 1.36 -0.14
CA HIS A 396 -34.89 0.64 -0.17
C HIS A 396 -35.69 0.77 -1.49
N ARG A 397 -35.04 1.13 -2.61
CA ARG A 397 -35.69 1.31 -3.91
C ARG A 397 -35.47 0.08 -4.79
N THR A 398 -36.54 -0.40 -5.42
CA THR A 398 -36.41 -1.48 -6.43
C THR A 398 -35.75 -0.93 -7.69
N ILE A 399 -34.62 -1.53 -8.08
CA ILE A 399 -33.90 -1.17 -9.30
C ILE A 399 -34.59 -1.86 -10.47
N SER A 400 -35.03 -1.07 -11.45
CA SER A 400 -35.65 -1.58 -12.67
C SER A 400 -35.24 -0.72 -13.87
N PRO A 401 -35.00 -1.32 -15.05
CA PRO A 401 -34.77 -0.55 -16.28
C PRO A 401 -35.89 0.47 -16.56
N ALA A 402 -37.13 0.11 -16.23
CA ALA A 402 -38.32 0.91 -16.53
C ALA A 402 -38.46 2.15 -15.63
N SER A 403 -37.74 2.22 -14.51
CA SER A 403 -37.80 3.38 -13.60
C SER A 403 -36.74 4.44 -13.91
N PHE A 404 -35.94 4.28 -14.97
CA PHE A 404 -34.93 5.26 -15.37
C PHE A 404 -35.61 6.54 -15.88
N ASP A 405 -35.35 7.66 -15.20
CA ASP A 405 -35.89 8.97 -15.54
C ASP A 405 -34.76 10.02 -15.66
N PRO A 406 -34.39 10.45 -16.88
CA PRO A 406 -33.36 11.46 -17.08
C PRO A 406 -33.75 12.84 -16.50
N LEU A 407 -35.03 13.11 -16.22
CA LEU A 407 -35.46 14.35 -15.59
C LEU A 407 -35.02 14.46 -14.14
N VAL A 408 -34.98 13.34 -13.40
CA VAL A 408 -34.46 13.31 -12.01
C VAL A 408 -32.99 13.74 -11.99
N ILE A 409 -32.20 13.23 -12.93
CA ILE A 409 -30.77 13.55 -13.07
C ILE A 409 -30.58 15.03 -13.48
N ARG A 410 -31.44 15.58 -14.34
CA ARG A 410 -31.39 17.00 -14.75
C ARG A 410 -31.84 17.97 -13.67
N SER A 411 -32.67 17.50 -12.74
CA SER A 411 -33.17 18.30 -11.62
C SER A 411 -32.21 18.36 -10.43
N GLU A 412 -31.08 17.65 -10.50
CA GLU A 412 -30.03 17.73 -9.50
C GLU A 412 -29.52 19.18 -9.40
N PRO A 413 -29.55 19.80 -8.21
CA PRO A 413 -29.07 21.17 -8.04
C PRO A 413 -27.59 21.25 -8.42
N ASP A 414 -27.21 22.29 -9.18
CA ASP A 414 -25.81 22.54 -9.53
C ASP A 414 -24.98 22.66 -8.25
N ILE A 415 -24.04 21.74 -8.07
CA ILE A 415 -23.15 21.76 -6.92
C ILE A 415 -22.14 22.90 -7.15
N PRO A 416 -21.92 23.81 -6.18
CA PRO A 416 -21.01 24.93 -6.34
C PRO A 416 -19.64 24.43 -6.80
N ALA A 417 -19.07 25.08 -7.82
CA ALA A 417 -17.67 24.87 -8.16
C ALA A 417 -16.83 25.17 -6.91
N LEU A 418 -15.97 24.24 -6.50
CA LEU A 418 -14.91 24.56 -5.56
C LEU A 418 -14.04 25.62 -6.24
N SER A 419 -13.94 26.79 -5.62
CA SER A 419 -13.17 27.91 -6.14
C SER A 419 -11.68 27.56 -6.10
N GLY A 420 -11.12 27.13 -7.23
CA GLY A 420 -9.68 27.06 -7.48
C GLY A 420 -9.20 25.71 -8.03
N PRO A 421 -8.20 25.68 -8.92
CA PRO A 421 -7.60 24.43 -9.37
C PRO A 421 -6.80 23.79 -8.23
N LEU A 422 -7.15 22.57 -7.85
CA LEU A 422 -6.25 21.65 -7.17
C LEU A 422 -5.32 21.04 -8.24
N HIS A 423 -4.39 21.84 -8.77
CA HIS A 423 -3.27 21.29 -9.52
C HIS A 423 -2.22 20.77 -8.53
N PRO A 424 -1.54 19.64 -8.79
CA PRO A 424 -0.23 19.41 -8.20
C PRO A 424 0.66 20.58 -8.63
N SER A 425 1.28 21.23 -7.65
CA SER A 425 2.07 22.45 -7.75
C SER A 425 2.88 22.57 -9.05
N SER A 426 2.31 23.24 -10.04
CA SER A 426 3.06 23.91 -11.09
C SER A 426 3.37 25.29 -10.54
N GLN A 427 4.61 25.49 -10.08
CA GLN A 427 5.08 26.82 -9.70
C GLN A 427 5.07 27.71 -10.94
N GLU A 428 4.06 28.58 -11.06
CA GLU A 428 4.14 29.73 -11.97
C GLU A 428 4.60 30.98 -11.20
N PRO A 429 5.36 31.88 -11.87
CA PRO A 429 6.16 32.90 -11.23
C PRO A 429 5.33 34.13 -10.86
N HIS A 430 5.34 34.52 -9.58
CA HIS A 430 4.72 35.76 -9.12
C HIS A 430 5.53 36.99 -9.55
N GLU A 431 4.92 37.88 -10.34
CA GLU A 431 5.37 39.27 -10.54
C GLU A 431 5.17 40.10 -9.24
N PRO A 432 6.02 41.13 -9.00
CA PRO A 432 6.15 41.75 -7.70
C PRO A 432 5.26 43.00 -7.56
N THR A 433 4.39 43.02 -6.55
CA THR A 433 3.76 44.28 -6.10
C THR A 433 3.66 44.39 -4.58
N GLN A 434 4.62 45.16 -4.06
CA GLN A 434 4.56 46.11 -2.95
C GLN A 434 4.35 45.63 -1.49
N THR A 435 5.50 45.57 -0.83
CA THR A 435 5.83 46.12 0.51
C THR A 435 5.21 45.44 1.74
N CYS A 436 5.86 44.36 2.18
CA CYS A 436 5.92 43.99 3.59
C CYS A 436 7.10 44.71 4.30
N PRO A 437 6.99 45.01 5.61
CA PRO A 437 8.02 45.72 6.34
C PRO A 437 9.21 44.82 6.67
N ALA A 438 10.40 45.32 6.34
CA ALA A 438 11.74 44.96 6.79
C ALA A 438 11.95 43.54 7.34
N GLU A 439 12.57 42.73 6.48
CA GLU A 439 13.36 41.54 6.82
C GLU A 439 14.23 41.77 8.06
N GLN A 440 13.95 41.02 9.12
CA GLN A 440 15.00 40.56 10.03
C GLN A 440 15.39 39.17 9.56
N THR A 441 16.41 39.12 8.71
CA THR A 441 17.19 37.93 8.41
C THR A 441 17.75 37.39 9.73
N SER A 442 17.09 36.39 10.31
CA SER A 442 17.73 35.52 11.29
C SER A 442 18.68 34.62 10.52
N PRO A 443 19.91 34.36 10.99
CA PRO A 443 20.77 33.37 10.37
C PRO A 443 20.01 32.05 10.33
N ALA A 444 20.12 31.31 9.23
CA ALA A 444 19.80 29.89 9.24
C ALA A 444 20.72 29.24 10.28
N ASP A 445 20.25 29.11 11.52
CA ASP A 445 20.91 28.30 12.52
C ASP A 445 21.04 26.90 11.91
N GLU A 446 22.28 26.44 11.74
CA GLU A 446 22.63 25.07 11.37
C GLU A 446 22.02 24.13 12.44
N TRP A 447 20.77 23.74 12.24
CA TRP A 447 20.15 22.71 13.05
C TRP A 447 20.83 21.38 12.71
N THR A 448 21.77 20.99 13.55
CA THR A 448 22.42 19.68 13.54
C THR A 448 21.49 18.67 14.22
N ALA A 449 21.43 17.45 13.66
CA ALA A 449 20.66 16.36 14.28
C ALA A 449 21.15 16.11 15.72
N HIS A 450 20.29 15.57 16.59
CA HIS A 450 20.58 15.48 18.02
C HIS A 450 21.75 14.53 18.33
N ASP A 451 22.93 15.08 18.60
CA ASP A 451 24.13 14.26 18.89
C ASP A 451 24.07 13.48 20.22
N SER A 452 23.07 13.73 21.08
CA SER A 452 22.90 13.03 22.35
C SER A 452 21.44 12.90 22.79
N GLN A 453 21.19 11.98 23.73
CA GLN A 453 19.88 11.85 24.36
C GLN A 453 19.44 13.14 25.06
N GLU A 454 20.38 13.90 25.63
CA GLU A 454 20.09 15.13 26.38
C GLU A 454 19.63 16.26 25.45
N THR A 455 20.28 16.42 24.28
CA THR A 455 19.89 17.44 23.30
C THR A 455 18.55 17.10 22.65
N ALA A 456 18.30 15.83 22.34
CA ALA A 456 17.01 15.37 21.82
C ALA A 456 15.86 15.59 22.82
N VAL A 457 16.08 15.27 24.11
CA VAL A 457 15.09 15.51 25.17
C VAL A 457 14.83 17.00 25.36
N ALA A 458 15.88 17.82 25.37
CA ALA A 458 15.73 19.26 25.52
C ALA A 458 14.93 19.85 24.36
N ASP A 459 15.21 19.44 23.12
CA ASP A 459 14.45 19.83 21.95
C ASP A 459 12.97 19.41 22.07
N LEU A 460 12.70 18.13 22.36
CA LEU A 460 11.34 17.61 22.55
C LEU A 460 10.54 18.44 23.56
N ILE A 461 11.13 18.74 24.72
CA ILE A 461 10.46 19.46 25.79
C ILE A 461 10.13 20.90 25.39
N ASN A 462 11.03 21.57 24.67
CA ASN A 462 10.92 22.98 24.33
C ASN A 462 10.09 23.23 23.07
N ASN A 463 10.12 22.31 22.10
CA ASN A 463 9.68 22.58 20.74
C ASN A 463 8.39 21.86 20.33
N ILE A 464 8.00 20.78 21.02
CA ILE A 464 6.72 20.11 20.72
C ILE A 464 5.54 20.93 21.22
N ARG A 465 4.65 21.27 20.28
CA ARG A 465 3.40 21.98 20.53
C ARG A 465 2.22 21.11 20.15
N VAL A 466 1.25 21.02 21.06
CA VAL A 466 -0.01 20.30 20.84
C VAL A 466 -1.12 21.34 20.91
N GLU A 467 -1.72 21.60 19.76
CA GLU A 467 -2.88 22.48 19.57
C GLU A 467 -4.11 21.61 19.28
N PRO A 468 -5.35 22.14 19.38
CA PRO A 468 -6.56 21.33 19.25
C PRO A 468 -6.65 20.43 18.00
N LEU A 469 -6.06 20.86 16.89
CA LEU A 469 -6.09 20.16 15.60
C LEU A 469 -4.71 19.93 14.98
N LEU A 470 -3.64 20.33 15.67
CA LEU A 470 -2.30 20.37 15.09
C LEU A 470 -1.27 19.94 16.13
N ILE A 471 -0.37 19.04 15.75
CA ILE A 471 0.87 18.78 16.48
C ILE A 471 2.00 19.38 15.65
N ALA A 472 2.83 20.23 16.26
CA ALA A 472 3.84 20.99 15.53
C ALA A 472 5.21 20.96 16.22
N HIS A 473 6.23 21.07 15.37
CA HIS A 473 7.62 21.30 15.72
C HIS A 473 8.19 22.39 14.79
N PRO A 474 9.12 23.27 15.23
CA PRO A 474 9.67 24.34 14.40
C PRO A 474 10.37 23.83 13.12
N HIS A 475 11.12 22.73 13.25
CA HIS A 475 11.98 22.19 12.18
C HIS A 475 11.36 21.05 11.35
N TYR A 476 10.26 20.43 11.82
CA TYR A 476 9.63 19.29 11.14
C TYR A 476 8.26 19.65 10.58
N ALA A 477 7.82 18.92 9.56
CA ALA A 477 6.47 19.07 9.02
C ALA A 477 5.43 18.87 10.15
N PRO A 478 4.45 19.77 10.31
CA PRO A 478 3.41 19.59 11.32
C PRO A 478 2.52 18.39 10.97
N LEU A 479 1.81 17.86 11.97
CA LEU A 479 0.79 16.83 11.81
C LEU A 479 -0.57 17.45 12.08
N ASN A 480 -1.38 17.52 11.03
CA ASN A 480 -2.78 17.83 11.19
C ASN A 480 -3.48 16.59 11.75
N LEU A 481 -4.14 16.74 12.90
CA LEU A 481 -4.85 15.65 13.57
C LEU A 481 -6.03 15.12 12.74
N VAL A 482 -6.42 15.88 11.72
CA VAL A 482 -7.44 15.55 10.73
C VAL A 482 -6.90 14.66 9.61
N ASP A 483 -5.66 14.90 9.17
CA ASP A 483 -5.03 14.23 8.02
C ASP A 483 -4.42 12.87 8.41
N GLY A 484 -4.27 12.59 9.70
CA GLY A 484 -3.85 11.29 10.23
C GLY A 484 -4.93 10.20 10.20
N ALA A 485 -6.09 10.50 9.61
CA ALA A 485 -7.13 9.52 9.31
C ALA A 485 -6.75 8.70 8.05
N PRO A 486 -7.33 7.51 7.83
CA PRO A 486 -7.01 6.61 6.69
C PRO A 486 -7.23 7.17 5.28
N ILE A 487 -7.63 8.44 5.15
CA ILE A 487 -7.81 9.21 3.93
C ILE A 487 -7.31 10.63 4.24
N PRO A 488 -6.63 11.35 3.30
CA PRO A 488 -6.45 12.79 3.41
C PRO A 488 -7.83 13.45 3.56
N MET A 489 -8.18 13.86 4.77
CA MET A 489 -9.53 14.27 5.09
C MET A 489 -9.74 15.76 4.78
N ALA A 490 -9.92 16.15 3.51
CA ALA A 490 -10.36 17.51 3.17
C ALA A 490 -11.86 17.75 3.49
N GLY A 491 -12.20 18.35 4.64
CA GLY A 491 -13.56 18.76 5.04
C GLY A 491 -13.61 19.32 6.48
N PRO A 492 -14.76 19.78 7.03
CA PRO A 492 -14.81 20.43 8.35
C PRO A 492 -14.70 19.40 9.48
N VAL A 493 -13.50 18.85 9.67
CA VAL A 493 -13.17 17.83 10.66
C VAL A 493 -13.13 18.39 12.08
N GLU A 494 -13.08 19.72 12.21
CA GLU A 494 -13.40 20.46 13.42
C GLU A 494 -14.67 19.91 14.10
N THR A 495 -15.74 19.69 13.32
CA THR A 495 -17.02 19.21 13.86
C THR A 495 -16.97 17.74 14.29
N LEU A 496 -16.05 16.94 13.73
CA LEU A 496 -15.93 15.51 13.97
C LEU A 496 -15.15 15.22 15.26
N LEU A 497 -13.96 15.82 15.42
CA LEU A 497 -13.18 15.71 16.65
C LEU A 497 -13.93 16.28 17.85
N ASP A 498 -14.69 17.36 17.67
CA ASP A 498 -15.54 17.94 18.71
C ASP A 498 -16.77 17.09 19.07
N SER A 499 -17.23 16.24 18.14
CA SER A 499 -18.35 15.31 18.38
C SER A 499 -17.97 14.04 19.14
N LEU A 500 -16.66 13.75 19.28
CA LEU A 500 -16.19 12.60 20.03
C LEU A 500 -16.34 12.81 21.55
N PRO A 501 -16.74 11.78 22.32
CA PRO A 501 -16.58 11.75 23.77
C PRO A 501 -15.15 12.15 24.19
N ALA A 502 -15.04 12.91 25.27
CA ALA A 502 -13.77 13.51 25.71
C ALA A 502 -12.63 12.47 25.85
N GLU A 503 -12.92 11.31 26.45
CA GLU A 503 -11.97 10.21 26.65
C GLU A 503 -11.45 9.62 25.32
N GLN A 504 -12.32 9.51 24.31
CA GLN A 504 -11.95 8.98 23.00
C GLN A 504 -11.09 9.98 22.21
N ARG A 505 -11.44 11.27 22.29
CA ARG A 505 -10.63 12.35 21.70
C ARG A 505 -9.24 12.40 22.33
N GLU A 506 -9.14 12.32 23.66
CA GLU A 506 -7.85 12.28 24.37
C GLU A 506 -7.01 11.08 23.92
N THR A 507 -7.62 9.90 23.79
CA THR A 507 -6.94 8.68 23.31
C THR A 507 -6.44 8.81 21.88
N TYR A 508 -7.25 9.40 20.98
CA TYR A 508 -6.86 9.66 19.59
C TYR A 508 -5.66 10.62 19.51
N VAL A 509 -5.75 11.78 20.17
CA VAL A 509 -4.67 12.78 20.20
C VAL A 509 -3.40 12.18 20.79
N LEU A 510 -3.55 11.35 21.83
CA LEU A 510 -2.43 10.65 22.45
C LEU A 510 -1.69 9.71 21.47
N HIS A 511 -2.42 8.97 20.64
CA HIS A 511 -1.81 8.09 19.63
C HIS A 511 -1.12 8.89 18.52
N GLN A 512 -1.74 9.98 18.04
CA GLN A 512 -1.14 10.85 17.03
C GLN A 512 0.15 11.51 17.56
N LEU A 513 0.13 12.00 18.80
CA LEU A 513 1.32 12.56 19.45
C LEU A 513 2.41 11.51 19.66
N ARG A 514 2.06 10.30 20.10
CA ARG A 514 3.04 9.21 20.22
C ARG A 514 3.74 8.96 18.89
N ASN A 515 2.99 8.81 17.80
CA ASN A 515 3.56 8.53 16.48
C ASN A 515 4.41 9.71 16.00
N TYR A 516 3.94 10.95 16.16
CA TYR A 516 4.71 12.16 15.85
C TYR A 516 6.09 12.19 16.55
N LEU A 517 6.11 11.85 17.85
CA LEU A 517 7.35 11.78 18.62
C LEU A 517 8.25 10.62 18.15
N TYR A 518 7.66 9.48 17.79
CA TYR A 518 8.38 8.34 17.24
C TYR A 518 9.08 8.71 15.93
N ASP A 519 8.36 9.34 14.99
CA ASP A 519 8.87 9.67 13.66
C ASP A 519 10.03 10.67 13.70
N ILE A 520 10.02 11.61 14.66
CA ILE A 520 11.08 12.61 14.80
C ILE A 520 12.28 12.06 15.56
N TYR A 521 12.03 11.52 16.76
CA TYR A 521 13.11 11.27 17.72
C TYR A 521 13.57 9.82 17.75
N PHE A 522 12.70 8.87 17.43
CA PHE A 522 13.06 7.45 17.45
C PHE A 522 13.53 6.97 16.08
N SER A 523 12.70 7.08 15.04
CA SER A 523 13.05 6.61 13.69
C SER A 523 13.78 7.65 12.85
N GLY A 524 13.50 8.94 13.04
CA GLY A 524 14.05 10.01 12.18
C GLY A 524 13.41 10.07 10.79
N ASP A 525 12.27 9.43 10.59
CA ASP A 525 11.54 9.31 9.32
C ASP A 525 10.77 10.58 8.94
N ARG A 526 10.54 11.48 9.90
CA ARG A 526 9.71 12.67 9.65
C ARG A 526 10.44 13.70 8.77
N ALA A 527 9.78 14.09 7.67
CA ALA A 527 10.28 15.14 6.79
C ALA A 527 10.44 16.50 7.51
N ARG A 528 11.51 17.22 7.16
CA ARG A 528 11.78 18.59 7.62
C ARG A 528 10.85 19.59 6.93
N ARG A 529 10.58 20.71 7.60
CA ARG A 529 9.65 21.76 7.13
C ARG A 529 10.15 22.51 5.88
N TRP A 530 11.46 22.67 5.78
CA TRP A 530 12.14 23.14 4.57
C TRP A 530 13.02 21.99 4.10
N PRO A 531 12.52 21.13 3.19
CA PRO A 531 13.41 20.17 2.56
C PRO A 531 14.52 20.97 1.86
N ASP A 532 15.78 20.62 2.10
CA ASP A 532 16.81 20.86 1.09
C ASP A 532 16.23 20.30 -0.21
N HIS A 533 16.24 21.08 -1.30
CA HIS A 533 15.68 20.67 -2.58
C HIS A 533 16.17 19.27 -2.94
N ALA A 534 15.38 18.25 -2.61
CA ALA A 534 15.71 16.88 -2.93
C ALA A 534 15.65 16.83 -4.45
N PRO A 535 16.77 16.53 -5.14
CA PRO A 535 16.76 16.51 -6.59
C PRO A 535 15.64 15.56 -7.05
N ALA A 536 14.88 16.01 -8.04
CA ALA A 536 13.85 15.18 -8.67
C ALA A 536 14.49 13.83 -9.05
N ARG A 537 13.99 12.77 -8.42
CA ARG A 537 14.56 11.43 -8.49
C ARG A 537 14.52 10.95 -9.94
N ALA A 538 15.63 10.45 -10.45
CA ALA A 538 15.60 9.71 -11.70
C ALA A 538 14.83 8.41 -11.47
N MET A 539 13.71 8.21 -12.16
CA MET A 539 12.99 6.95 -12.12
C MET A 539 13.86 5.86 -12.76
N VAL A 540 14.02 4.75 -12.05
CA VAL A 540 14.56 3.49 -12.59
C VAL A 540 13.47 2.43 -12.46
N ASN A 541 13.22 1.69 -13.54
CA ASN A 541 12.24 0.60 -13.53
C ASN A 541 12.79 -0.65 -12.81
N ASN A 542 12.89 -0.58 -11.48
CA ASN A 542 13.37 -1.66 -10.60
C ASN A 542 12.49 -1.87 -9.35
N THR A 543 11.29 -1.28 -9.32
CA THR A 543 10.36 -1.41 -8.18
C THR A 543 9.21 -2.34 -8.51
N VAL A 544 8.94 -3.34 -7.66
CA VAL A 544 7.77 -4.23 -7.75
C VAL A 544 7.04 -4.24 -6.42
N ALA A 545 5.75 -3.93 -6.43
CA ALA A 545 4.92 -3.90 -5.21
C ALA A 545 5.51 -3.00 -4.10
N GLY A 546 6.11 -1.86 -4.49
CA GLY A 546 6.79 -0.94 -3.58
C GLY A 546 8.20 -1.34 -3.14
N LEU A 547 8.74 -2.47 -3.60
CA LEU A 547 10.09 -2.93 -3.24
C LEU A 547 11.09 -2.69 -4.37
N ASP A 548 12.25 -2.14 -4.04
CA ASP A 548 13.43 -2.17 -4.92
C ASP A 548 13.93 -3.63 -5.02
N VAL A 549 13.63 -4.29 -6.13
CA VAL A 549 13.91 -5.74 -6.29
C VAL A 549 15.41 -6.02 -6.34
N ASP A 550 16.18 -5.12 -6.95
CA ASP A 550 17.63 -5.24 -7.06
C ASP A 550 18.25 -5.19 -5.66
N PHE A 551 17.79 -4.28 -4.81
CA PHE A 551 18.25 -4.18 -3.43
C PHE A 551 17.78 -5.36 -2.58
N VAL A 552 16.51 -5.77 -2.67
CA VAL A 552 15.98 -6.93 -1.92
C VAL A 552 16.73 -8.21 -2.27
N ASP A 553 17.10 -8.43 -3.53
CA ASP A 553 17.87 -9.62 -3.90
C ASP A 553 19.30 -9.58 -3.36
N ARG A 554 19.91 -8.38 -3.25
CA ARG A 554 21.19 -8.20 -2.53
C ARG A 554 21.05 -8.50 -1.04
N ILE A 555 19.94 -8.10 -0.41
CA ILE A 555 19.64 -8.44 0.99
C ILE A 555 19.54 -9.97 1.16
N LYS A 556 18.76 -10.64 0.31
CA LYS A 556 18.62 -12.10 0.34
C LYS A 556 19.97 -12.80 0.15
N ALA A 557 20.79 -12.31 -0.78
CA ALA A 557 22.14 -12.84 -1.02
C ALA A 557 23.09 -12.64 0.18
N ALA A 558 22.87 -11.60 0.99
CA ALA A 558 23.61 -11.37 2.23
C ALA A 558 23.10 -12.25 3.40
N ASN A 559 21.82 -12.65 3.40
CA ASN A 559 21.26 -13.52 4.45
C ASN A 559 21.82 -14.95 4.35
N SER A 560 22.59 -15.38 5.36
CA SER A 560 23.18 -16.72 5.39
C SER A 560 22.29 -17.79 6.06
N GLY A 561 21.01 -17.49 6.33
CA GLY A 561 20.06 -18.42 6.93
C GLY A 561 19.59 -19.51 5.97
N SER A 562 19.21 -20.65 6.52
CA SER A 562 18.63 -21.81 5.79
C SER A 562 17.18 -22.11 6.18
N GLY A 563 16.60 -21.29 7.06
CA GLY A 563 15.27 -21.49 7.62
C GLY A 563 15.33 -22.22 8.95
N PHE A 564 14.18 -22.35 9.59
CA PHE A 564 14.05 -22.91 10.93
C PHE A 564 12.88 -23.88 11.00
N ILE A 565 12.85 -24.72 12.04
CA ILE A 565 11.73 -25.65 12.25
C ILE A 565 10.76 -25.02 13.23
N ASP A 566 9.55 -24.76 12.74
CA ASP A 566 8.45 -24.34 13.58
C ASP A 566 7.62 -25.55 14.00
N HIS A 567 7.50 -25.76 15.31
CA HIS A 567 6.77 -26.88 15.89
C HIS A 567 5.34 -26.48 16.27
N GLY A 568 4.52 -27.49 16.58
CA GLY A 568 3.16 -27.26 17.08
C GLY A 568 2.08 -27.27 16.02
N TRP A 569 2.40 -27.60 14.77
CA TRP A 569 1.42 -27.73 13.69
C TRP A 569 0.65 -29.04 13.81
N THR A 570 -0.67 -29.01 13.63
CA THR A 570 -1.52 -30.20 13.68
C THR A 570 -2.01 -30.57 12.29
N VAL A 571 -1.85 -31.83 11.89
CA VAL A 571 -2.35 -32.32 10.59
C VAL A 571 -3.87 -32.39 10.61
N THR A 572 -4.54 -31.65 9.72
CA THR A 572 -6.00 -31.61 9.63
C THR A 572 -6.57 -32.48 8.53
N ARG A 573 -5.80 -32.69 7.45
CA ARG A 573 -6.21 -33.53 6.31
C ARG A 573 -4.99 -34.07 5.59
N VAL A 574 -5.05 -35.33 5.14
CA VAL A 574 -4.05 -35.93 4.24
C VAL A 574 -4.73 -36.35 2.95
N GLY A 575 -4.18 -35.97 1.79
CA GLY A 575 -4.78 -36.29 0.48
C GLY A 575 -3.76 -36.31 -0.65
N GLY A 576 -4.24 -36.53 -1.88
CA GLY A 576 -3.37 -36.64 -3.06
C GLY A 576 -2.62 -35.36 -3.45
N ARG A 577 -2.98 -34.20 -2.87
CA ARG A 577 -2.31 -32.89 -3.04
C ARG A 577 -1.22 -32.61 -1.99
N GLY A 578 -1.02 -33.49 -1.00
CA GLY A 578 -0.13 -33.26 0.15
C GLY A 578 -0.89 -33.37 1.48
N ALA A 579 -0.37 -32.70 2.51
CA ALA A 579 -1.01 -32.63 3.83
C ALA A 579 -1.41 -31.19 4.15
N GLN A 580 -2.61 -31.02 4.70
CA GLN A 580 -3.04 -29.77 5.31
C GLN A 580 -2.71 -29.79 6.80
N ILE A 581 -2.12 -28.70 7.26
CA ILE A 581 -1.72 -28.49 8.65
C ILE A 581 -2.36 -27.20 9.18
N GLU A 582 -2.52 -27.13 10.50
CA GLU A 582 -3.11 -26.00 11.19
C GLU A 582 -2.31 -25.58 12.41
N LYS A 583 -2.19 -24.27 12.61
CA LYS A 583 -1.69 -23.64 13.82
C LYS A 583 -2.35 -22.27 14.00
N ASP A 584 -2.87 -22.00 15.19
CA ASP A 584 -3.53 -20.73 15.56
C ASP A 584 -4.66 -20.31 14.60
N GLY A 585 -5.36 -21.28 14.01
CA GLY A 585 -6.43 -21.10 13.03
C GLY A 585 -5.98 -20.71 11.63
N LEU A 586 -4.68 -20.81 11.31
CA LEU A 586 -4.15 -20.70 9.95
C LEU A 586 -3.94 -22.11 9.38
N HIS A 587 -4.51 -22.38 8.22
CA HIS A 587 -4.30 -23.61 7.48
C HIS A 587 -3.29 -23.40 6.36
N LEU A 588 -2.33 -24.32 6.26
CA LEU A 588 -1.35 -24.39 5.16
C LEU A 588 -1.38 -25.78 4.53
N TRP A 589 -1.00 -25.85 3.27
CA TRP A 589 -0.66 -27.07 2.55
C TRP A 589 0.85 -27.23 2.52
N ILE A 590 1.30 -28.46 2.82
CA ILE A 590 2.69 -28.86 2.76
C ILE A 590 2.85 -30.09 1.86
N ASP A 591 4.01 -30.20 1.23
CA ASP A 591 4.49 -31.45 0.65
C ASP A 591 5.26 -32.22 1.74
N PRO A 592 4.71 -33.34 2.26
CA PRO A 592 5.37 -34.11 3.30
C PRO A 592 6.79 -34.57 2.97
N ASP A 593 7.07 -34.86 1.70
CA ASP A 593 8.37 -35.40 1.28
C ASP A 593 9.44 -34.32 1.25
N VAL A 594 9.06 -33.06 1.02
CA VAL A 594 9.96 -31.90 0.99
C VAL A 594 10.02 -31.25 2.37
N ASP A 595 8.88 -30.83 2.90
CA ASP A 595 8.79 -29.89 4.02
C ASP A 595 9.07 -30.57 5.37
N LEU A 596 8.71 -31.85 5.54
CA LEU A 596 8.99 -32.61 6.76
C LEU A 596 10.37 -33.30 6.70
N SER A 597 10.79 -33.78 5.53
CA SER A 597 12.13 -34.36 5.38
C SER A 597 13.22 -33.31 5.63
N LEU A 598 13.02 -32.09 5.14
CA LEU A 598 13.92 -30.97 5.41
C LEU A 598 13.94 -30.65 6.91
N ALA A 599 12.78 -30.75 7.58
CA ALA A 599 12.69 -30.60 9.03
C ALA A 599 13.49 -31.67 9.80
N MET A 600 13.42 -32.93 9.40
CA MET A 600 14.19 -34.02 10.02
C MET A 600 15.70 -33.85 9.81
N VAL A 601 16.13 -33.46 8.61
CA VAL A 601 17.55 -33.23 8.27
C VAL A 601 18.13 -32.08 9.09
N LEU A 602 17.40 -30.97 9.22
CA LEU A 602 17.86 -29.80 9.99
C LEU A 602 17.84 -30.04 11.50
N ALA A 603 16.92 -30.88 12.00
CA ALA A 603 16.88 -31.28 13.41
C ALA A 603 17.98 -32.28 13.82
N GLY A 604 18.97 -32.56 12.95
CA GLY A 604 20.08 -33.47 13.26
C GLY A 604 19.68 -34.94 13.37
N HIS A 605 18.47 -35.32 12.96
CA HIS A 605 18.02 -36.70 12.92
C HIS A 605 18.50 -37.30 11.59
N ALA A 606 19.36 -38.33 11.65
CA ALA A 606 19.84 -39.02 10.45
C ALA A 606 18.66 -39.46 9.57
N ARG A 607 18.76 -39.22 8.26
CA ARG A 607 17.81 -39.79 7.28
C ARG A 607 17.65 -41.28 7.60
N PRO A 608 16.45 -41.77 7.97
CA PRO A 608 16.27 -43.21 8.16
C PRO A 608 16.68 -43.89 6.84
N GLU A 609 17.66 -44.78 6.92
CA GLU A 609 17.99 -45.66 5.80
C GLU A 609 16.73 -46.46 5.46
N ALA A 610 16.27 -46.33 4.21
CA ALA A 610 15.05 -46.88 3.60
C ALA A 610 13.74 -46.05 3.76
N SER A 611 13.53 -45.17 2.78
CA SER A 611 12.31 -45.08 1.93
C SER A 611 10.96 -45.56 2.49
N VAL A 612 10.55 -45.08 3.66
CA VAL A 612 9.14 -45.08 4.09
C VAL A 612 8.80 -43.64 4.47
N PRO A 613 7.99 -42.92 3.66
CA PRO A 613 7.55 -41.58 4.03
C PRO A 613 6.83 -41.66 5.39
N PRO A 614 7.04 -40.68 6.29
CA PRO A 614 6.37 -40.67 7.57
C PRO A 614 4.86 -40.79 7.32
N THR A 615 4.24 -41.84 7.87
CA THR A 615 2.79 -42.04 7.70
C THR A 615 2.09 -40.96 8.50
N LEU A 616 1.76 -39.85 7.84
CA LEU A 616 1.01 -38.75 8.43
C LEU A 616 -0.41 -39.20 8.72
N SER A 617 -0.82 -39.05 9.97
CA SER A 617 -2.20 -39.25 10.40
C SER A 617 -2.82 -37.90 10.78
N GLU A 618 -4.11 -37.72 10.48
CA GLU A 618 -4.88 -36.60 11.00
C GLU A 618 -4.77 -36.54 12.53
N GLY A 619 -4.61 -35.34 13.09
CA GLY A 619 -4.35 -35.09 14.50
C GLY A 619 -2.89 -35.21 14.94
N ALA A 620 -1.96 -35.64 14.07
CA ALA A 620 -0.54 -35.68 14.41
C ALA A 620 0.05 -34.27 14.57
N ASN A 621 0.96 -34.08 15.54
CA ASN A 621 1.73 -32.86 15.67
C ASN A 621 3.06 -32.98 14.91
N VAL A 622 3.38 -31.98 14.10
CA VAL A 622 4.55 -31.97 13.21
C VAL A 622 5.35 -30.68 13.35
N GLY A 623 6.65 -30.78 13.03
CA GLY A 623 7.52 -29.62 12.81
C GLY A 623 7.62 -29.34 11.32
N VAL A 624 7.50 -28.07 10.94
CA VAL A 624 7.47 -27.63 9.54
C VAL A 624 8.67 -26.72 9.30
N HIS A 625 9.35 -26.92 8.18
CA HIS A 625 10.40 -26.01 7.78
C HIS A 625 9.80 -24.67 7.33
N MET A 626 10.24 -23.61 7.98
CA MET A 626 9.83 -22.24 7.71
C MET A 626 10.96 -21.48 7.00
N PRO A 627 10.60 -20.49 6.15
CA PRO A 627 11.56 -19.64 5.49
C PRO A 627 12.53 -18.92 6.46
N ASN A 628 13.71 -18.57 5.96
CA ASN A 628 14.76 -17.87 6.72
C ASN A 628 14.51 -16.36 6.91
N ALA A 629 13.40 -15.85 6.39
CA ALA A 629 13.07 -14.45 6.43
C ALA A 629 11.57 -14.21 6.23
N CYS A 630 11.13 -13.04 6.66
CA CYS A 630 9.83 -12.48 6.33
C CYS A 630 9.94 -10.99 6.00
N LEU A 631 8.88 -10.43 5.42
CA LEU A 631 8.72 -9.00 5.20
C LEU A 631 7.69 -8.44 6.19
N ALA A 632 7.99 -7.29 6.80
CA ALA A 632 7.07 -6.59 7.68
C ALA A 632 7.15 -5.08 7.44
N GLY A 633 6.10 -4.51 6.85
CA GLY A 633 6.11 -3.13 6.37
C GLY A 633 7.27 -2.91 5.40
N GLU A 634 8.11 -1.93 5.70
CA GLU A 634 9.28 -1.52 4.92
C GLU A 634 10.56 -2.31 5.25
N ARG A 635 10.45 -3.41 6.01
CA ARG A 635 11.61 -4.15 6.54
C ARG A 635 11.66 -5.57 6.02
N TYR A 636 12.87 -5.99 5.65
CA TYR A 636 13.26 -7.38 5.50
C TYR A 636 13.79 -7.88 6.83
N ILE A 637 13.21 -8.97 7.37
CA ILE A 637 13.58 -9.57 8.65
C ILE A 637 14.16 -10.94 8.40
N ALA A 638 15.48 -11.09 8.58
CA ALA A 638 16.12 -12.40 8.66
C ALA A 638 15.82 -13.05 10.01
N ILE A 639 15.43 -14.32 9.96
CA ILE A 639 15.14 -15.15 11.14
C ILE A 639 16.25 -16.20 11.25
N GLY A 640 16.82 -16.35 12.45
CA GLY A 640 17.87 -17.33 12.70
C GLY A 640 17.42 -18.77 12.43
N ASN A 641 18.35 -19.65 12.12
CA ASN A 641 18.10 -21.08 11.88
C ASN A 641 17.55 -21.79 13.14
N ALA A 642 17.82 -21.23 14.32
CA ALA A 642 17.24 -21.65 15.59
C ALA A 642 15.88 -20.99 15.90
N GLY A 643 15.29 -20.29 14.92
CA GLY A 643 14.08 -19.49 15.05
C GLY A 643 14.33 -18.06 15.58
N GLY A 644 13.23 -17.35 15.82
CA GLY A 644 13.26 -16.06 16.52
C GLY A 644 13.40 -16.23 18.04
N PRO A 645 13.79 -15.17 18.76
CA PRO A 645 13.85 -15.22 20.22
C PRO A 645 12.47 -15.48 20.83
N ALA A 646 12.44 -16.21 21.94
CA ALA A 646 11.23 -16.62 22.63
C ALA A 646 10.51 -15.41 23.27
N ALA A 647 9.21 -15.27 23.04
CA ALA A 647 8.44 -14.10 23.44
C ALA A 647 8.28 -13.89 24.96
N ASP A 648 8.57 -14.91 25.77
CA ASP A 648 8.45 -14.89 27.24
C ASP A 648 9.73 -14.47 27.96
N GLN A 649 10.78 -14.12 27.21
CA GLN A 649 12.11 -13.79 27.74
C GLN A 649 12.49 -12.34 27.42
N PRO A 650 13.37 -11.72 28.23
CA PRO A 650 13.87 -10.39 27.93
C PRO A 650 14.77 -10.41 26.70
N HIS A 651 14.60 -9.41 25.83
CA HIS A 651 15.36 -9.27 24.58
C HIS A 651 16.28 -8.05 24.62
N ALA A 652 17.48 -8.23 24.11
CA ALA A 652 18.41 -7.17 23.77
C ALA A 652 18.11 -6.67 22.35
N LEU A 653 17.94 -5.36 22.21
CA LEU A 653 17.62 -4.67 20.97
C LEU A 653 18.79 -3.80 20.56
N TRP A 654 19.46 -4.15 19.48
CA TRP A 654 20.56 -3.36 18.93
C TRP A 654 20.04 -2.58 17.72
N PHE A 655 20.20 -1.26 17.75
CA PHE A 655 19.80 -0.35 16.68
C PHE A 655 21.04 0.16 15.97
N PHE A 656 20.97 0.26 14.66
CA PHE A 656 22.06 0.71 13.82
C PHE A 656 21.53 1.79 12.86
N HIS A 657 22.01 3.02 13.05
CA HIS A 657 21.93 4.07 12.04
C HIS A 657 23.11 3.86 11.10
N ILE A 658 22.83 3.24 9.97
CA ILE A 658 23.81 2.71 9.03
C ILE A 658 23.35 3.03 7.61
N ASP A 659 24.26 3.13 6.65
CA ASP A 659 23.90 3.22 5.23
C ASP A 659 23.48 1.84 4.64
N ALA A 660 22.96 1.86 3.42
CA ALA A 660 22.45 0.67 2.74
C ALA A 660 23.53 -0.42 2.52
N GLU A 661 24.77 -0.05 2.22
CA GLU A 661 25.86 -1.00 1.99
C GLU A 661 26.34 -1.64 3.30
N GLY A 662 26.44 -0.83 4.35
CA GLY A 662 26.75 -1.29 5.69
C GLY A 662 25.68 -2.23 6.23
N ALA A 663 24.40 -2.02 5.90
CA ALA A 663 23.32 -2.92 6.29
C ALA A 663 23.42 -4.31 5.64
N LEU A 664 23.82 -4.37 4.36
CA LEU A 664 24.10 -5.65 3.69
C LEU A 664 25.29 -6.38 4.32
N LEU A 665 26.36 -5.64 4.67
CA LEU A 665 27.50 -6.19 5.38
C LEU A 665 27.11 -6.72 6.77
N LEU A 666 26.31 -5.96 7.51
CA LEU A 666 25.77 -6.33 8.81
C LEU A 666 24.92 -7.60 8.72
N MET A 667 24.01 -7.67 7.73
CA MET A 667 23.19 -8.86 7.44
C MET A 667 24.07 -10.10 7.26
N LYS A 668 25.13 -10.00 6.44
CA LYS A 668 26.05 -11.10 6.19
C LYS A 668 26.80 -11.56 7.42
N ILE A 669 27.36 -10.62 8.19
CA ILE A 669 28.18 -10.91 9.37
C ILE A 669 27.33 -11.57 10.46
N PHE A 670 26.23 -10.91 10.87
CA PHE A 670 25.43 -11.37 11.99
C PHE A 670 24.68 -12.67 11.68
N THR A 671 24.07 -12.80 10.49
CA THR A 671 23.38 -14.05 10.15
C THR A 671 24.35 -15.23 10.06
N SER A 672 25.57 -15.05 9.54
CA SER A 672 26.54 -16.13 9.48
C SER A 672 27.02 -16.58 10.86
N ASP A 673 27.36 -15.66 11.74
CA ASP A 673 27.97 -16.01 13.03
C ASP A 673 26.92 -16.54 14.02
N LEU A 674 25.77 -15.86 14.13
CA LEU A 674 24.68 -16.27 15.01
C LEU A 674 24.09 -17.63 14.62
N ASN A 675 23.94 -17.90 13.31
CA ASN A 675 23.48 -19.22 12.85
C ASN A 675 24.50 -20.33 13.14
N ARG A 676 25.81 -20.05 12.99
CA ARG A 676 26.87 -21.02 13.34
C ARG A 676 26.84 -21.38 14.81
N SER A 677 26.49 -20.42 15.66
CA SER A 677 26.37 -20.58 17.11
C SER A 677 24.97 -21.00 17.58
N ALA A 678 24.05 -21.32 16.65
CA ALA A 678 22.66 -21.70 16.93
C ALA A 678 21.91 -20.72 17.86
N VAL A 679 22.19 -19.41 17.72
CA VAL A 679 21.51 -18.36 18.48
C VAL A 679 20.19 -18.00 17.81
N PRO A 680 19.05 -18.01 18.52
CA PRO A 680 17.80 -17.46 17.99
C PRO A 680 17.87 -15.94 17.89
N PHE A 681 17.52 -15.37 16.73
CA PHE A 681 17.56 -13.93 16.49
C PHE A 681 16.53 -13.49 15.43
N ARG A 682 16.22 -12.20 15.43
CA ARG A 682 15.63 -11.47 14.30
C ARG A 682 16.54 -10.32 13.92
N LEU A 683 16.90 -10.21 12.65
CA LEU A 683 17.68 -9.10 12.13
C LEU A 683 16.89 -8.42 11.02
N SER A 684 16.47 -7.19 11.26
CA SER A 684 15.66 -6.42 10.33
C SER A 684 16.43 -5.25 9.72
N ILE A 685 16.31 -5.06 8.42
CA ILE A 685 16.84 -3.90 7.68
C ILE A 685 15.79 -3.36 6.72
N LEU A 686 15.89 -2.08 6.35
CA LEU A 686 14.97 -1.45 5.40
C LEU A 686 15.10 -2.05 3.99
N THR A 687 14.00 -2.06 3.23
CA THR A 687 13.97 -2.56 1.85
C THR A 687 14.13 -1.47 0.80
N ASP A 688 14.01 -0.20 1.16
CA ASP A 688 14.34 0.93 0.28
C ASP A 688 15.73 1.48 0.63
N PRO A 689 16.71 1.43 -0.29
CA PRO A 689 18.04 2.00 -0.06
C PRO A 689 18.03 3.51 0.25
N GLN A 690 16.96 4.25 -0.08
CA GLN A 690 16.83 5.67 0.22
C GLN A 690 16.29 5.97 1.64
N ALA A 691 15.72 4.96 2.31
CA ALA A 691 15.16 5.10 3.65
C ALA A 691 16.25 5.02 4.76
N TYR A 692 17.51 4.80 4.40
CA TYR A 692 18.63 4.63 5.34
C TYR A 692 19.09 5.93 6.04
N HIS A 693 18.37 7.03 5.86
CA HIS A 693 18.47 8.22 6.71
C HIS A 693 17.89 8.00 8.13
N ARG A 694 17.12 6.91 8.31
CA ARG A 694 16.50 6.55 9.59
C ARG A 694 17.51 6.07 10.64
N TYR A 695 17.28 6.47 11.88
CA TYR A 695 18.12 6.09 13.03
C TYR A 695 17.97 4.61 13.40
N ASP A 696 16.82 4.02 13.07
CA ASP A 696 16.49 2.60 13.28
C ASP A 696 16.64 1.78 11.98
N ALA A 697 17.46 2.23 11.02
CA ALA A 697 17.59 1.61 9.69
C ALA A 697 17.89 0.10 9.73
N ALA A 698 18.70 -0.35 10.70
CA ALA A 698 18.88 -1.77 10.97
C ALA A 698 18.68 -2.07 12.47
N ARG A 699 18.14 -3.27 12.76
CA ARG A 699 17.81 -3.69 14.12
C ARG A 699 18.02 -5.19 14.32
N LEU A 700 18.81 -5.55 15.31
CA LEU A 700 19.01 -6.93 15.76
C LEU A 700 18.31 -7.16 17.11
N GLU A 701 17.52 -8.23 17.18
CA GLU A 701 16.81 -8.70 18.37
C GLU A 701 17.27 -10.11 18.72
N LEU A 702 17.64 -10.32 19.99
CA LEU A 702 18.06 -11.61 20.54
C LEU A 702 17.81 -11.65 22.05
N GLY A 703 17.66 -12.84 22.63
CA GLY A 703 17.47 -12.96 24.08
C GLY A 703 18.68 -12.42 24.86
N CYS A 704 18.46 -11.70 25.98
CA CYS A 704 19.53 -11.06 26.76
C CYS A 704 20.68 -12.01 27.15
N ARG A 705 20.42 -13.31 27.32
CA ARG A 705 21.46 -14.34 27.56
C ARG A 705 22.53 -14.42 26.46
N HIS A 706 22.23 -13.97 25.25
CA HIS A 706 23.15 -13.99 24.10
C HIS A 706 23.83 -12.62 23.86
N TYR A 707 23.60 -11.63 24.73
CA TYR A 707 24.18 -10.29 24.65
C TYR A 707 25.71 -10.31 24.49
N ALA A 708 26.41 -11.11 25.30
CA ALA A 708 27.87 -11.20 25.26
C ALA A 708 28.38 -11.72 23.90
N HIS A 709 27.65 -12.63 23.26
CA HIS A 709 28.02 -13.16 21.95
C HIS A 709 27.84 -12.11 20.85
N ALA A 710 26.70 -11.41 20.85
CA ALA A 710 26.45 -10.29 19.92
C ALA A 710 27.47 -9.16 20.09
N ARG A 711 27.87 -8.86 21.34
CA ARG A 711 28.93 -7.92 21.65
C ARG A 711 30.27 -8.33 21.02
N THR A 712 30.68 -9.59 21.15
CA THR A 712 31.94 -10.07 20.55
C THR A 712 31.93 -9.98 19.02
N ILE A 713 30.80 -10.30 18.38
CA ILE A 713 30.63 -10.13 16.93
C ILE A 713 30.83 -8.66 16.57
N LEU A 714 30.12 -7.76 17.26
CA LEU A 714 30.19 -6.33 17.02
C LEU A 714 31.58 -5.74 17.24
N GLU A 715 32.26 -6.07 18.34
CA GLU A 715 33.63 -5.63 18.63
C GLU A 715 34.60 -6.04 17.50
N THR A 716 34.42 -7.25 16.96
CA THR A 716 35.26 -7.78 15.89
C THR A 716 34.95 -7.12 14.54
N SER A 717 33.67 -6.83 14.25
CA SER A 717 33.24 -6.25 12.98
C SER A 717 33.25 -4.71 12.95
N TYR A 718 33.33 -4.03 14.09
CA TYR A 718 33.24 -2.57 14.19
C TYR A 718 34.20 -1.82 13.26
N PRO A 719 35.49 -2.22 13.10
CA PRO A 719 36.40 -1.54 12.18
C PRO A 719 35.93 -1.53 10.72
N GLN A 720 35.18 -2.56 10.29
CA GLN A 720 34.63 -2.67 8.94
C GLN A 720 33.31 -1.91 8.79
N LEU A 721 32.50 -1.84 9.87
CA LEU A 721 31.22 -1.15 9.88
C LEU A 721 31.35 0.37 10.07
N ARG A 722 32.44 0.85 10.69
CA ARG A 722 32.60 2.25 11.12
C ARG A 722 32.36 3.28 10.01
N SER A 723 32.82 3.03 8.78
CA SER A 723 32.66 3.96 7.66
C SER A 723 31.22 4.07 7.14
N HIS A 724 30.34 3.16 7.57
CA HIS A 724 28.94 3.10 7.14
C HIS A 724 27.97 3.59 8.23
N LEU A 725 28.45 3.83 9.45
CA LEU A 725 27.63 4.24 10.59
C LEU A 725 27.46 5.75 10.62
N ASN A 726 26.24 6.20 10.90
CA ASN A 726 25.84 7.61 10.94
C ASN A 726 25.33 7.99 12.33
N ASN A 727 25.30 9.28 12.65
CA ASN A 727 24.62 9.81 13.82
C ASN A 727 23.31 10.50 13.42
N PRO A 728 22.30 10.54 14.31
CA PRO A 728 22.28 10.04 15.69
C PRO A 728 21.71 8.61 15.84
N VAL A 729 21.54 8.11 17.06
CA VAL A 729 20.86 6.83 17.38
C VAL A 729 19.42 7.06 17.86
N PRO A 730 18.51 6.06 17.82
CA PRO A 730 17.13 6.23 18.28
C PRO A 730 17.02 6.75 19.70
N LEU A 731 16.15 7.74 19.93
CA LEU A 731 15.91 8.29 21.27
C LEU A 731 15.48 7.16 22.23
N PHE A 732 15.97 7.23 23.47
CA PHE A 732 15.79 6.23 24.52
C PHE A 732 16.64 4.96 24.41
N SER A 733 17.45 4.81 23.36
CA SER A 733 18.50 3.79 23.33
C SER A 733 19.78 4.30 24.01
N LYS A 734 20.59 3.36 24.54
CA LYS A 734 21.93 3.66 25.04
C LYS A 734 22.91 3.68 23.87
N THR A 735 23.60 4.79 23.67
CA THR A 735 24.69 4.89 22.70
C THR A 735 25.86 3.98 23.11
N LEU A 736 26.21 3.02 22.26
CA LEU A 736 27.39 2.18 22.43
C LEU A 736 28.59 2.67 21.60
N GLY A 737 28.34 3.41 20.53
CA GLY A 737 29.33 3.96 19.62
C GLY A 737 28.64 4.74 18.50
N LEU A 738 29.40 5.26 17.53
CA LEU A 738 28.84 5.95 16.37
C LEU A 738 27.70 5.13 15.73
N GLY A 739 26.50 5.69 15.67
CA GLY A 739 25.34 5.05 15.06
C GLY A 739 24.84 3.75 15.69
N ILE A 740 25.31 3.35 16.87
CA ILE A 740 24.91 2.09 17.51
C ILE A 740 24.19 2.37 18.84
N GLY A 741 22.91 2.01 18.89
CA GLY A 741 22.05 2.10 20.08
C GLY A 741 21.74 0.73 20.67
N LEU A 742 21.50 0.67 21.99
CA LEU A 742 21.07 -0.53 22.70
C LEU A 742 19.82 -0.27 23.53
N GLY A 743 18.85 -1.18 23.47
CA GLY A 743 17.64 -1.21 24.30
C GLY A 743 17.33 -2.60 24.82
N GLU A 744 16.36 -2.68 25.72
CA GLU A 744 15.84 -3.91 26.29
C GLU A 744 14.31 -3.91 26.30
N SER A 745 13.70 -5.05 25.99
CA SER A 745 12.25 -5.26 26.07
C SER A 745 11.90 -6.49 26.90
N GLU A 746 10.83 -6.39 27.70
CA GLU A 746 10.15 -7.53 28.32
C GLU A 746 9.06 -8.01 27.33
N GLY A 747 9.39 -9.03 26.53
CA GLY A 747 8.54 -9.55 25.45
C GLY A 747 8.86 -8.92 24.09
N ASP A 748 7.87 -8.95 23.18
CA ASP A 748 8.04 -8.48 21.80
C ASP A 748 8.67 -7.09 21.75
N GLY A 749 9.83 -7.01 21.12
CA GLY A 749 10.62 -5.81 21.05
C GLY A 749 10.03 -4.77 20.09
N ASP A 750 9.14 -5.13 19.17
CA ASP A 750 8.70 -4.26 18.08
C ASP A 750 8.10 -2.93 18.58
N ASP A 751 7.51 -2.95 19.78
CA ASP A 751 6.91 -1.78 20.41
C ASP A 751 7.87 -0.91 21.25
N PHE A 752 9.17 -1.21 21.34
CA PHE A 752 10.08 -0.55 22.29
C PHE A 752 10.03 0.99 22.21
N GLY A 753 10.27 1.55 21.03
CA GLY A 753 10.24 3.00 20.81
C GLY A 753 8.85 3.59 21.04
N LEU A 754 7.82 2.93 20.50
CA LEU A 754 6.43 3.36 20.65
C LEU A 754 6.00 3.42 22.12
N ARG A 755 6.38 2.44 22.94
CA ARG A 755 6.10 2.41 24.39
C ARG A 755 6.77 3.57 25.12
N ARG A 756 8.00 3.94 24.76
CA ARG A 756 8.70 5.09 25.37
C ARG A 756 8.08 6.42 24.95
N CYS A 757 7.80 6.59 23.65
CA CYS A 757 7.07 7.75 23.14
C CYS A 757 5.66 7.86 23.73
N GLN A 758 4.99 6.74 24.01
CA GLN A 758 3.67 6.71 24.63
C GLN A 758 3.68 7.30 26.05
N ILE A 759 4.71 7.01 26.83
CA ILE A 759 4.90 7.56 28.18
C ILE A 759 5.12 9.07 28.10
N VAL A 760 5.96 9.52 27.17
CA VAL A 760 6.23 10.95 26.97
C VAL A 760 5.00 11.70 26.46
N ALA A 761 4.26 11.14 25.50
CA ALA A 761 3.04 11.74 24.98
C ALA A 761 1.99 11.96 26.09
N ARG A 762 1.81 10.97 26.98
CA ARG A 762 0.93 11.12 28.16
C ARG A 762 1.39 12.25 29.06
N ALA A 763 2.70 12.33 29.33
CA ALA A 763 3.26 13.38 30.17
C ALA A 763 3.09 14.78 29.55
N LEU A 764 3.27 14.92 28.24
CA LEU A 764 3.08 16.19 27.53
C LEU A 764 1.61 16.64 27.52
N LEU A 765 0.66 15.72 27.38
CA LEU A 765 -0.78 16.04 27.43
C LEU A 765 -1.25 16.39 28.86
N ALA A 766 -0.61 15.82 29.89
CA ALA A 766 -0.95 16.05 31.29
C ALA A 766 -0.27 17.27 31.93
N SER A 767 0.65 17.94 31.24
CA SER A 767 1.46 19.04 31.78
C SER A 767 1.28 20.35 31.02
N THR A 768 1.58 21.49 31.66
CA THR A 768 1.48 22.80 31.01
C THR A 768 2.69 23.07 30.09
N ALA A 769 2.71 24.21 29.40
CA ALA A 769 3.72 24.53 28.39
C ALA A 769 5.15 24.80 28.95
N ASP A 770 5.33 24.92 30.27
CA ASP A 770 6.65 25.21 30.84
C ASP A 770 7.59 23.98 30.84
N ALA A 771 8.86 24.20 30.49
CA ALA A 771 9.84 23.14 30.25
C ALA A 771 10.18 22.33 31.50
N GLU A 772 10.30 22.98 32.67
CA GLU A 772 10.59 22.28 33.94
C GLU A 772 9.42 21.37 34.34
N GLN A 773 8.19 21.85 34.18
CA GLN A 773 6.99 21.07 34.49
C GLN A 773 6.84 19.86 33.57
N ARG A 774 7.11 20.04 32.26
CA ARG A 774 7.14 18.94 31.28
C ARG A 774 8.16 17.88 31.66
N LEU A 775 9.38 18.29 32.00
CA LEU A 775 10.43 17.36 32.44
C LEU A 775 10.02 16.59 33.70
N ALA A 776 9.47 17.28 34.71
CA ALA A 776 9.00 16.66 35.94
C ALA A 776 7.86 15.65 35.66
N ALA A 777 6.92 16.01 34.78
CA ALA A 777 5.83 15.13 34.38
C ALA A 777 6.35 13.87 33.66
N ILE A 778 7.32 14.02 32.76
CA ILE A 778 7.95 12.89 32.07
C ILE A 778 8.64 11.97 33.08
N GLN A 779 9.45 12.50 33.99
CA GLN A 779 10.11 11.73 35.04
C GLN A 779 9.11 10.96 35.91
N GLN A 780 7.99 11.61 36.27
CA GLN A 780 6.93 10.98 37.04
C GLN A 780 6.26 9.84 36.27
N HIS A 781 5.93 10.03 34.98
CA HIS A 781 5.28 9.01 34.17
C HIS A 781 6.20 7.79 33.92
N PHE A 782 7.51 8.00 33.73
CA PHE A 782 8.48 6.90 33.68
C PHE A 782 8.48 6.11 34.99
N LYS A 783 8.54 6.80 36.13
CA LYS A 783 8.50 6.17 37.45
C LYS A 783 7.21 5.38 37.69
N GLN A 784 6.06 5.90 37.26
CA GLN A 784 4.76 5.21 37.35
C GLN A 784 4.70 3.93 36.52
N ASN A 785 5.46 3.86 35.43
CA ASN A 785 5.60 2.66 34.59
C ASN A 785 6.77 1.75 35.04
N GLY A 786 7.36 2.00 36.22
CA GLY A 786 8.46 1.21 36.75
C GLY A 786 9.81 1.41 36.03
N LEU A 787 9.95 2.48 35.25
CA LEU A 787 11.14 2.76 34.44
C LEU A 787 11.96 3.92 35.02
N ASN A 788 13.27 3.86 34.81
CA ASN A 788 14.17 4.95 35.17
C ASN A 788 14.35 5.90 33.98
N TRP A 789 13.92 7.15 34.10
CA TRP A 789 14.09 8.17 33.05
C TRP A 789 15.55 8.39 32.62
N ARG A 790 16.52 8.19 33.53
CA ARG A 790 17.96 8.29 33.19
C ARG A 790 18.50 7.07 32.45
N GLN A 791 17.78 5.95 32.50
CA GLN A 791 18.15 4.71 31.81
C GLN A 791 16.94 4.16 31.06
N PRO A 792 16.37 4.93 30.11
CA PRO A 792 15.10 4.56 29.46
C PRO A 792 15.24 3.34 28.55
N HIS A 793 16.47 2.98 28.20
CA HIS A 793 16.83 1.78 27.45
C HIS A 793 16.65 0.48 28.24
N ARG A 794 16.52 0.54 29.57
CA ARG A 794 16.45 -0.64 30.44
C ARG A 794 15.03 -0.98 30.82
N THR A 795 14.85 -2.23 31.20
CA THR A 795 13.68 -2.72 31.93
C THR A 795 13.97 -2.69 33.44
N ALA A 796 12.94 -2.86 34.28
CA ALA A 796 13.13 -2.90 35.73
C ALA A 796 14.00 -4.10 36.20
N SER A 797 14.01 -5.18 35.41
CA SER A 797 14.69 -6.44 35.67
C SER A 797 15.98 -6.64 34.87
N SER A 798 16.54 -5.54 34.35
CA SER A 798 17.56 -5.52 33.30
C SER A 798 18.77 -6.43 33.52
N GLN A 799 19.12 -7.18 32.47
CA GLN A 799 20.25 -8.14 32.46
C GLN A 799 21.46 -7.66 31.64
N LEU A 800 21.40 -6.46 31.07
CA LEU A 800 22.43 -5.90 30.20
C LEU A 800 23.62 -5.33 31.00
N ASP A 801 24.83 -5.43 30.44
CA ASP A 801 26.04 -4.81 30.98
C ASP A 801 26.05 -3.29 30.68
N ASP A 802 26.13 -2.48 31.74
CA ASP A 802 26.09 -1.02 31.63
C ASP A 802 27.48 -0.40 31.35
N GLY A 803 28.57 -1.19 31.36
CA GLY A 803 29.93 -0.67 31.14
C GLY A 803 30.39 -0.61 29.68
N PHE A 804 29.70 -1.27 28.76
CA PHE A 804 30.18 -1.43 27.39
C PHE A 804 29.98 -0.19 26.52
N VAL A 805 31.08 0.28 25.91
CA VAL A 805 31.14 1.34 24.89
C VAL A 805 32.29 0.99 23.92
N LEU A 806 32.09 1.17 22.61
CA LEU A 806 33.05 0.90 21.54
C LEU A 806 34.11 2.01 21.39
N ASP A 807 33.71 3.27 21.59
CA ASP A 807 34.58 4.44 21.48
C ASP A 807 34.97 4.96 22.88
N ASN A 808 36.07 4.47 23.45
CA ASN A 808 36.70 5.06 24.64
C ASN A 808 37.65 6.22 24.25
N GLN A 809 37.17 7.20 23.48
CA GLN A 809 37.86 8.49 23.34
C GLN A 809 36.91 9.63 23.71
N PRO A 810 37.25 10.47 24.71
CA PRO A 810 36.47 11.67 24.99
C PRO A 810 36.50 12.56 23.75
N LEU A 811 35.32 13.00 23.30
CA LEU A 811 35.18 14.12 22.37
C LEU A 811 35.96 15.30 22.97
N GLN A 812 37.18 15.55 22.47
CA GLN A 812 37.88 16.79 22.77
C GLN A 812 37.06 17.90 22.13
N GLU A 813 36.45 18.73 22.97
CA GLU A 813 35.90 20.02 22.58
C GLU A 813 36.90 20.72 21.67
N ALA A 814 36.54 20.86 20.39
CA ALA A 814 37.23 21.75 19.49
C ALA A 814 36.99 23.17 20.01
N THR A 815 37.88 23.64 20.88
CA THR A 815 37.96 25.03 21.27
C THR A 815 38.18 25.86 20.02
N ALA A 816 37.13 26.52 19.54
CA ALA A 816 37.25 27.63 18.62
C ALA A 816 37.99 28.77 19.35
N THR A 817 39.24 29.00 18.97
CA THR A 817 39.93 30.28 19.25
C THR A 817 39.50 31.33 18.21
N PRO A 818 39.47 32.61 18.61
CA PRO A 818 38.43 33.59 18.25
C PRO A 818 38.43 34.09 16.80
#